data_AF-A0A1Z9JDS2-F1
#
_entry.id   AF-A0A1Z9JDS2-F1
#
_cell.length_a   1.000
_cell.length_b   1.000
_cell.length_c   1.000
_cell.angle_alpha   90.00
_cell.angle_beta   90.00
_cell.angle_gamma   90.00
#
_symmetry.space_group_name_H-M   'P 1'
#
loop_
_entity.id
_entity.type
_entity.pdbx_description
1 polymer ?
#
loop_
_entity_poly.entity_id
_entity_poly.type
_entity_poly.pdbx_seq_one_letter_code
_entity_poly.pdbx_strand_id
1 'polypeptide(L)'
;MANGVRYMTFNSALSDRRTEAGQLKEILATGDYELARNDAAIIQHLRPDVLLLQEFDYDADRQGLDDDSAIDRFQKNYLGVSQDVQGFQLDPIEYPYVYVPEVNTGLLSTVDVDKNGEISLPGDGYGFGNFDGQYGMVLLSQYPIKRKQIRTFQEFLWKDMPGSYANTNYGAESTEDLRDFYSDSDFEDLRLSSKNHIDVPIKVDGKKVHILASHPTPPVFDGDEKRNLKRNNDEIRFWADYISSDVERNSYIIDDNGLEGGLHKKGRKSFVIMGDQNADPVDGDSDRNSAFDLDGNPTNRGAINQLLGKRRVNTYVVPFSAGGVEAAYSSFDPLINTSNPSRFNELGNPGEDTSLFGLRVDYALPSRHQPIFSSGVFNPDSSDPEHVFLPSGSFETDQANGGFDYRTSDHRAVYVDLGHKGDRIDSFKLNLFHQSDQEGFSAAPGDALLNSAVLNRLRSSNDDPSIFINSGDLWIAGIYSEASSALFGGYGLGPVMLNNHLNWQAITWGNHEFDFRSDVVATALRADSNRHIGLNNVIGPIEDESTEAYGRADVSVEVEEPSEENPDGSRVLRIHASVNELSSALLSDETAIQLVNIADRNDVVSNLDAGASSDGRSAYVTGEVELTSDQLTALMNGSLAMIVRTDDSPEGEAIAPVAVTHTYPGTHAPYMSANMDFAEDPFLGPLQLTKGRKYVNRRPNSTTNAPMFIQAGGEIIGVVAATTPTMPSLASNSVGNGGVVTPENWSSNQQGYDDLAALIQAQVDDALLGPDGEQGTNDDVNKVVVATHMQKINIDVEELVPRLEGVDVYVAGGSNTVFQNPENPLYPGGSAGYDAYPLLLEAGDGKPVALVNTDMNHRYLGYLQLEFDQDGVISNDFNADGEFNFNSDADFNTDVSMAYPAIVDVVAALNAENLYDPRVANLAAAMGGQMSDKESRWYGKTEHYMNGNRLGGGLDGVRTQETNLSNVIHDSYVWYAQMWDPSVVISMSNGSGIRDAIGQILPDESRRNSEANPGVGKPEGGITQADVEAALAFNNSLSLIDVTGSELKTTLEKLTRLGTSDGDDGAYQIGGFAYSWDPSQSEGERVRNLRLLDENGDPGDFVVQDGVVVSDATYRMATLGYNASRIFDHVTNQNRVNLDSIDPENSTGGIIADLPDDLINNAADFRPGTQQDAFAEYLYEFSRMGTDDTSDDVFVGHADTPRELDERIQILSYRDDSLAEIV
;
A
#
# COMPACT_ATOMS: atom_id res chain seq x y z
N MET A 1 21.25 -3.01 -21.20
CA MET A 1 20.30 -2.56 -22.24
C MET A 1 20.81 -1.25 -22.83
N ALA A 2 20.34 -0.80 -24.00
CA ALA A 2 20.76 0.49 -24.56
C ALA A 2 20.17 1.62 -23.69
N ASN A 3 20.97 2.15 -22.77
CA ASN A 3 20.52 3.16 -21.80
C ASN A 3 19.98 4.39 -22.54
N GLY A 4 18.75 4.81 -22.20
CA GLY A 4 18.17 6.07 -22.67
C GLY A 4 19.00 7.28 -22.25
N VAL A 5 18.72 8.43 -22.83
CA VAL A 5 19.41 9.69 -22.53
C VAL A 5 18.72 10.34 -21.32
N ARG A 6 19.44 10.53 -20.22
CA ARG A 6 18.91 11.11 -18.99
C ARG A 6 18.95 12.64 -19.03
N TYR A 7 17.77 13.26 -18.93
CA TYR A 7 17.60 14.69 -18.77
C TYR A 7 17.20 14.98 -17.32
N MET A 8 17.99 15.77 -16.61
CA MET A 8 17.78 16.06 -15.19
C MET A 8 17.80 17.56 -14.92
N THR A 9 16.83 18.03 -14.15
CA THR A 9 16.84 19.36 -13.54
C THR A 9 17.13 19.23 -12.05
N PHE A 10 17.95 20.12 -11.51
CA PHE A 10 18.28 20.11 -10.09
C PHE A 10 18.62 21.52 -9.61
N ASN A 11 17.77 22.07 -8.73
CA ASN A 11 18.11 23.27 -8.00
C ASN A 11 19.12 22.90 -6.90
N SER A 12 20.26 23.61 -6.88
CA SER A 12 21.42 23.26 -6.04
C SER A 12 21.49 24.05 -4.73
N ALA A 13 20.70 25.13 -4.58
CA ALA A 13 20.78 26.06 -3.46
C ALA A 13 22.19 26.66 -3.21
N LEU A 14 23.14 26.51 -4.15
CA LEU A 14 24.54 26.95 -3.97
C LEU A 14 24.67 28.49 -3.93
N SER A 15 23.69 29.19 -4.50
CA SER A 15 23.57 30.66 -4.56
C SER A 15 22.98 31.29 -3.29
N ASP A 16 22.17 30.56 -2.53
CA ASP A 16 21.34 31.13 -1.44
C ASP A 16 22.14 31.73 -0.29
N ARG A 17 23.33 31.18 -0.02
CA ARG A 17 24.21 31.62 1.07
C ARG A 17 25.19 32.73 0.65
N ARG A 18 24.88 33.51 -0.39
CA ARG A 18 25.81 34.49 -0.99
C ARG A 18 25.26 35.92 -0.90
N THR A 19 26.15 36.83 -0.51
CA THR A 19 25.85 38.26 -0.36
C THR A 19 26.64 39.13 -1.34
N GLU A 20 27.70 38.59 -1.95
CA GLU A 20 28.56 39.32 -2.89
C GLU A 20 28.95 38.45 -4.10
N ALA A 21 29.10 39.09 -5.25
CA ALA A 21 29.53 38.44 -6.48
C ALA A 21 30.91 37.77 -6.32
N GLY A 22 31.06 36.55 -6.84
CA GLY A 22 32.31 35.79 -6.82
C GLY A 22 32.52 34.88 -5.59
N GLN A 23 31.70 35.00 -4.55
CA GLN A 23 31.80 34.14 -3.35
C GLN A 23 31.65 32.65 -3.68
N LEU A 24 30.74 32.27 -4.57
CA LEU A 24 30.56 30.88 -5.00
C LEU A 24 31.85 30.30 -5.61
N LYS A 25 32.52 31.09 -6.47
CA LYS A 25 33.80 30.71 -7.07
C LYS A 25 34.89 30.46 -6.01
N GLU A 26 34.95 31.28 -4.96
CA GLU A 26 35.93 31.12 -3.89
C GLU A 26 35.68 29.86 -3.06
N ILE A 27 34.42 29.58 -2.73
CA ILE A 27 34.03 28.41 -1.90
C ILE A 27 34.24 27.10 -2.64
N LEU A 28 33.99 27.07 -3.95
CA LEU A 28 34.21 25.89 -4.79
C LEU A 28 35.71 25.60 -5.03
N ALA A 29 36.63 26.46 -4.57
CA ALA A 29 38.05 26.31 -4.87
C ALA A 29 38.74 25.13 -4.19
N THR A 30 38.27 24.68 -3.02
CA THR A 30 38.98 23.69 -2.19
C THR A 30 38.51 22.25 -2.35
N GLY A 31 37.26 22.02 -2.79
CA GLY A 31 36.66 20.68 -2.82
C GLY A 31 36.04 20.24 -1.48
N ASP A 32 36.05 21.12 -0.46
CA ASP A 32 35.65 20.76 0.91
C ASP A 32 34.26 21.27 1.28
N TYR A 33 33.57 22.00 0.39
CA TYR A 33 32.25 22.55 0.71
C TYR A 33 31.18 21.46 0.69
N GLU A 34 30.58 21.22 1.86
CA GLU A 34 29.70 20.07 2.11
C GLU A 34 28.50 20.01 1.16
N LEU A 35 27.75 21.11 1.03
CA LEU A 35 26.60 21.21 0.12
C LEU A 35 27.00 20.82 -1.32
N ALA A 36 28.12 21.33 -1.82
CA ALA A 36 28.61 21.00 -3.16
C ALA A 36 29.09 19.55 -3.30
N ARG A 37 29.59 18.92 -2.22
CA ARG A 37 29.91 17.48 -2.22
C ARG A 37 28.64 16.64 -2.28
N ASN A 38 27.62 17.01 -1.52
CA ASN A 38 26.36 16.29 -1.48
C ASN A 38 25.63 16.40 -2.83
N ASP A 39 25.57 17.60 -3.43
CA ASP A 39 25.04 17.78 -4.79
C ASP A 39 25.83 16.96 -5.82
N ALA A 40 27.17 16.97 -5.74
CA ALA A 40 28.01 16.19 -6.62
C ALA A 40 27.80 14.67 -6.44
N ALA A 41 27.54 14.21 -5.22
CA ALA A 41 27.24 12.82 -4.93
C ALA A 41 25.92 12.39 -5.59
N ILE A 42 24.86 13.19 -5.44
CA ILE A 42 23.57 12.97 -6.12
C ILE A 42 23.77 12.94 -7.64
N ILE A 43 24.54 13.88 -8.21
CA ILE A 43 24.80 13.93 -9.66
C ILE A 43 25.63 12.73 -10.14
N GLN A 44 26.63 12.28 -9.37
CA GLN A 44 27.46 11.11 -9.71
C GLN A 44 26.73 9.78 -9.55
N HIS A 45 25.74 9.74 -8.66
CA HIS A 45 24.84 8.61 -8.49
C HIS A 45 23.82 8.53 -9.64
N LEU A 46 23.13 9.64 -9.93
CA LEU A 46 22.10 9.71 -10.97
C LEU A 46 22.66 9.78 -12.39
N ARG A 47 23.92 10.16 -12.57
CA ARG A 47 24.64 10.20 -13.86
C ARG A 47 23.87 10.84 -15.02
N PRO A 48 23.34 12.07 -14.90
CA PRO A 48 22.57 12.66 -15.98
C PRO A 48 23.42 12.93 -17.22
N ASP A 49 22.86 12.73 -18.41
CA ASP A 49 23.55 13.06 -19.66
C ASP A 49 23.42 14.55 -19.99
N VAL A 50 22.27 15.13 -19.65
CA VAL A 50 21.95 16.54 -19.82
C VAL A 50 21.39 17.05 -18.49
N LEU A 51 22.12 17.94 -17.85
CA LEU A 51 21.83 18.46 -16.53
C LEU A 51 21.63 19.97 -16.60
N LEU A 52 20.46 20.43 -16.17
CA LEU A 52 20.21 21.84 -15.88
C LEU A 52 20.32 22.04 -14.37
N LEU A 53 21.35 22.76 -13.94
CA LEU A 53 21.53 23.20 -12.56
C LEU A 53 20.92 24.60 -12.38
N GLN A 54 20.07 24.78 -11.37
CA GLN A 54 19.57 26.08 -10.94
C GLN A 54 20.28 26.56 -9.68
N GLU A 55 20.17 27.86 -9.41
CA GLU A 55 20.80 28.56 -8.30
C GLU A 55 22.31 28.40 -8.27
N PHE A 56 22.89 28.58 -9.45
CA PHE A 56 24.32 28.60 -9.66
C PHE A 56 24.71 29.95 -10.24
N ASP A 57 25.45 30.76 -9.45
CA ASP A 57 25.75 32.15 -9.79
C ASP A 57 26.43 32.30 -11.16
N TYR A 58 26.00 33.30 -11.92
CA TYR A 58 26.66 33.74 -13.14
C TYR A 58 27.89 34.61 -12.80
N ASP A 59 29.07 34.24 -13.35
CA ASP A 59 30.31 35.01 -13.19
C ASP A 59 30.54 35.90 -14.43
N ALA A 60 30.41 37.22 -14.23
CA ALA A 60 30.46 38.24 -15.28
C ALA A 60 31.88 38.53 -15.82
N ASP A 61 32.94 37.97 -15.23
CA ASP A 61 34.30 38.01 -15.79
C ASP A 61 34.41 37.05 -17.00
N ARG A 62 33.69 37.43 -18.07
CA ARG A 62 33.81 37.06 -19.48
C ARG A 62 33.63 35.58 -19.83
N GLN A 63 32.36 35.19 -19.95
CA GLN A 63 31.83 33.99 -20.61
C GLN A 63 31.77 32.68 -19.82
N GLY A 64 31.92 32.68 -18.49
CA GLY A 64 31.62 31.51 -17.64
C GLY A 64 32.32 30.20 -18.03
N LEU A 65 33.37 30.28 -18.86
CA LEU A 65 34.09 29.16 -19.47
C LEU A 65 35.61 29.35 -19.42
N ASP A 66 36.10 30.38 -18.73
CA ASP A 66 37.51 30.52 -18.42
C ASP A 66 37.93 29.42 -17.43
N ASP A 67 39.20 28.99 -17.51
CA ASP A 67 39.83 27.86 -16.77
C ASP A 67 39.80 27.98 -15.22
N ASP A 68 39.04 28.93 -14.68
CA ASP A 68 38.96 29.28 -13.27
C ASP A 68 37.57 29.77 -12.80
N SER A 69 36.53 29.64 -13.64
CA SER A 69 35.14 30.02 -13.29
C SER A 69 34.54 29.14 -12.18
N ALA A 70 33.44 29.58 -11.55
CA ALA A 70 32.74 28.78 -10.54
C ALA A 70 32.36 27.38 -11.07
N ILE A 71 31.83 27.29 -12.29
CA ILE A 71 31.44 26.00 -12.89
C ILE A 71 32.64 25.12 -13.23
N ASP A 72 33.76 25.71 -13.66
CA ASP A 72 35.00 24.98 -13.89
C ASP A 72 35.54 24.37 -12.59
N ARG A 73 35.48 25.13 -11.47
CA ARG A 73 35.84 24.63 -10.14
C ARG A 73 34.90 23.54 -9.65
N PHE A 74 33.59 23.69 -9.84
CA PHE A 74 32.62 22.64 -9.50
C PHE A 74 32.91 21.34 -10.24
N GLN A 75 33.15 21.42 -11.56
CA GLN A 75 33.49 20.26 -12.36
C GLN A 75 34.83 19.63 -11.95
N LYS A 76 35.88 20.42 -11.70
CA LYS A 76 37.20 19.87 -11.37
C LYS A 76 37.29 19.30 -9.96
N ASN A 77 36.72 19.99 -8.97
CA ASN A 77 36.94 19.69 -7.57
C ASN A 77 35.85 18.82 -6.94
N TYR A 78 34.67 18.74 -7.56
CA TYR A 78 33.53 17.98 -7.03
C TYR A 78 33.06 16.93 -8.02
N LEU A 79 32.61 17.29 -9.23
CA LEU A 79 32.10 16.29 -10.19
C LEU A 79 33.21 15.37 -10.72
N GLY A 80 34.41 15.90 -10.94
CA GLY A 80 35.60 15.17 -11.40
C GLY A 80 36.34 14.42 -10.30
N VAL A 81 35.83 14.45 -9.07
CA VAL A 81 36.39 13.76 -7.90
C VAL A 81 35.35 12.79 -7.36
N SER A 82 35.74 11.54 -7.15
CA SER A 82 34.83 10.51 -6.60
C SER A 82 34.27 10.96 -5.26
N GLN A 83 32.95 10.99 -5.13
CA GLN A 83 32.28 11.19 -3.85
C GLN A 83 32.11 9.84 -3.14
N ASP A 84 32.17 9.86 -1.81
CA ASP A 84 31.95 8.71 -0.94
C ASP A 84 30.83 9.07 0.04
N VAL A 85 29.74 8.30 -0.01
CA VAL A 85 28.58 8.47 0.88
C VAL A 85 28.30 7.12 1.51
N GLN A 86 28.67 6.95 2.78
CA GLN A 86 28.35 5.78 3.62
C GLN A 86 28.47 4.40 2.91
N GLY A 87 29.53 4.19 2.13
CA GLY A 87 29.77 2.91 1.44
C GLY A 87 29.42 2.90 -0.06
N PHE A 88 28.78 3.96 -0.56
CA PHE A 88 28.62 4.21 -2.00
C PHE A 88 29.87 4.90 -2.54
N GLN A 89 30.74 4.12 -3.22
CA GLN A 89 31.87 4.68 -3.94
C GLN A 89 31.42 5.12 -5.35
N LEU A 90 31.31 6.42 -5.57
CA LEU A 90 30.75 6.97 -6.79
C LEU A 90 31.82 7.37 -7.82
N ASP A 91 31.61 6.99 -9.08
CA ASP A 91 32.53 7.35 -10.15
C ASP A 91 32.46 8.85 -10.48
N PRO A 92 33.60 9.53 -10.72
CA PRO A 92 33.61 10.89 -11.25
C PRO A 92 32.78 11.04 -12.53
N ILE A 93 32.22 12.22 -12.76
CA ILE A 93 31.48 12.58 -13.98
C ILE A 93 32.03 13.88 -14.58
N GLU A 94 32.26 13.89 -15.89
CA GLU A 94 32.78 15.05 -16.62
C GLU A 94 31.80 15.46 -17.73
N TYR A 95 31.52 16.75 -17.88
CA TYR A 95 30.65 17.25 -18.95
C TYR A 95 31.45 18.03 -20.00
N PRO A 96 31.65 17.47 -21.21
CA PRO A 96 32.44 18.12 -22.26
C PRO A 96 31.78 19.38 -22.85
N TYR A 97 30.48 19.59 -22.63
CA TYR A 97 29.76 20.74 -23.16
C TYR A 97 29.00 21.48 -22.06
N VAL A 98 29.39 22.74 -21.84
CA VAL A 98 28.83 23.61 -20.81
C VAL A 98 28.26 24.89 -21.43
N TYR A 99 27.10 25.33 -20.98
CA TYR A 99 26.54 26.63 -21.32
C TYR A 99 25.99 27.33 -20.09
N VAL A 100 26.53 28.52 -19.81
CA VAL A 100 26.11 29.39 -18.72
C VAL A 100 25.43 30.63 -19.34
N PRO A 101 24.09 30.76 -19.28
CA PRO A 101 23.36 31.93 -19.76
C PRO A 101 23.54 33.15 -18.85
N GLU A 102 23.48 34.34 -19.44
CA GLU A 102 23.26 35.59 -18.70
C GLU A 102 21.84 35.58 -18.10
N VAL A 103 21.66 36.19 -16.93
CA VAL A 103 20.39 36.21 -16.19
C VAL A 103 20.01 37.64 -15.76
N ASN A 104 18.74 37.87 -15.46
CA ASN A 104 18.21 39.18 -15.02
C ASN A 104 18.28 39.38 -13.50
N THR A 105 18.57 38.34 -12.72
CA THR A 105 18.65 38.40 -11.27
C THR A 105 19.85 39.21 -10.81
N GLY A 106 19.58 40.19 -9.94
CA GLY A 106 20.57 41.15 -9.44
C GLY A 106 21.13 42.11 -10.49
N LEU A 107 20.60 42.09 -11.72
CA LEU A 107 20.87 43.11 -12.73
C LEU A 107 19.94 44.30 -12.50
N LEU A 108 20.50 45.42 -12.03
CA LEU A 108 19.73 46.61 -11.68
C LEU A 108 18.95 47.17 -12.88
N SER A 109 17.65 47.40 -12.71
CA SER A 109 16.81 48.02 -13.74
C SER A 109 17.02 49.54 -13.81
N THR A 110 16.39 50.20 -14.78
CA THR A 110 16.40 51.68 -14.86
C THR A 110 15.23 52.35 -14.15
N VAL A 111 14.36 51.55 -13.52
CA VAL A 111 13.12 52.00 -12.89
C VAL A 111 13.04 51.55 -11.43
N ASP A 112 12.24 52.25 -10.64
CA ASP A 112 11.89 51.84 -9.27
C ASP A 112 10.80 50.77 -9.38
N VAL A 113 11.20 49.50 -9.29
CA VAL A 113 10.36 48.32 -9.52
C VAL A 113 9.46 48.10 -8.30
N ASP A 114 9.98 48.20 -7.08
CA ASP A 114 9.21 47.98 -5.84
C ASP A 114 8.47 49.22 -5.31
N LYS A 115 8.70 50.39 -5.91
CA LYS A 115 8.08 51.68 -5.58
C LYS A 115 8.43 52.18 -4.18
N ASN A 116 9.60 51.80 -3.65
CA ASN A 116 10.07 52.25 -2.34
C ASN A 116 10.68 53.67 -2.37
N GLY A 117 10.96 54.22 -3.56
CA GLY A 117 11.52 55.57 -3.76
C GLY A 117 13.03 55.63 -4.03
N GLU A 118 13.75 54.51 -4.02
CA GLU A 118 15.19 54.40 -4.29
C GLU A 118 15.50 53.21 -5.20
N ILE A 119 16.11 53.46 -6.38
CA ILE A 119 16.52 52.39 -7.31
C ILE A 119 17.75 51.66 -6.76
N SER A 120 17.56 50.48 -6.18
CA SER A 120 18.60 49.67 -5.56
C SER A 120 18.30 48.17 -5.56
N LEU A 121 19.37 47.36 -5.51
CA LEU A 121 19.22 45.91 -5.29
C LEU A 121 18.84 45.61 -3.84
N PRO A 122 18.15 44.49 -3.57
CA PRO A 122 17.67 43.50 -4.54
C PRO A 122 16.30 43.84 -5.16
N GLY A 123 15.56 44.79 -4.60
CA GLY A 123 14.16 45.09 -4.94
C GLY A 123 13.92 45.62 -6.35
N ASP A 124 14.91 46.32 -6.93
CA ASP A 124 14.82 46.94 -8.26
C ASP A 124 15.65 46.26 -9.36
N GLY A 125 16.11 45.04 -9.08
CA GLY A 125 16.66 44.18 -10.13
C GLY A 125 15.58 43.80 -11.15
N TYR A 126 15.96 43.54 -12.41
CA TYR A 126 15.03 42.93 -13.37
C TYR A 126 14.53 41.56 -12.88
N GLY A 127 15.32 40.87 -12.07
CA GLY A 127 14.91 39.82 -11.15
C GLY A 127 15.58 40.02 -9.78
N PHE A 128 14.98 39.47 -8.72
CA PHE A 128 15.50 39.61 -7.37
C PHE A 128 16.91 38.99 -7.24
N GLY A 129 17.83 39.73 -6.63
CA GLY A 129 19.20 39.29 -6.34
C GLY A 129 20.04 40.42 -5.77
N ASN A 130 20.96 40.11 -4.85
CA ASN A 130 21.82 41.10 -4.18
C ASN A 130 22.96 41.60 -5.07
N PHE A 131 23.33 40.82 -6.10
CA PHE A 131 24.37 41.14 -7.05
C PHE A 131 24.08 40.52 -8.41
N ASP A 132 24.64 41.11 -9.47
CA ASP A 132 24.48 40.65 -10.86
C ASP A 132 24.89 39.19 -11.01
N GLY A 133 23.94 38.36 -11.45
CA GLY A 133 24.16 36.94 -11.70
C GLY A 133 23.77 35.99 -10.57
N GLN A 134 23.34 36.49 -9.40
CA GLN A 134 22.85 35.63 -8.31
C GLN A 134 21.66 34.78 -8.79
N TYR A 135 21.47 33.56 -8.28
CA TYR A 135 20.38 32.66 -8.66
C TYR A 135 20.37 32.25 -10.14
N GLY A 136 21.55 32.25 -10.76
CA GLY A 136 21.74 31.84 -12.15
C GLY A 136 21.44 30.36 -12.41
N MET A 137 21.74 29.91 -13.63
CA MET A 137 21.58 28.52 -14.03
C MET A 137 22.70 28.08 -14.97
N VAL A 138 22.95 26.77 -15.06
CA VAL A 138 23.98 26.17 -15.91
C VAL A 138 23.44 24.94 -16.62
N LEU A 139 23.70 24.82 -17.92
CA LEU A 139 23.46 23.60 -18.68
C LEU A 139 24.77 22.83 -18.89
N LEU A 140 24.82 21.60 -18.37
CA LEU A 140 25.89 20.62 -18.55
C LEU A 140 25.40 19.50 -19.46
N SER A 141 26.21 19.06 -20.42
CA SER A 141 25.79 18.07 -21.41
C SER A 141 26.94 17.17 -21.88
N GLN A 142 26.68 15.86 -21.91
CA GLN A 142 27.51 14.87 -22.60
C GLN A 142 27.44 15.03 -24.13
N TYR A 143 26.39 15.69 -24.63
CA TYR A 143 26.12 15.87 -26.05
C TYR A 143 26.48 17.28 -26.57
N PRO A 144 26.94 17.40 -27.83
CA PRO A 144 27.37 18.69 -28.38
C PRO A 144 26.26 19.76 -28.43
N ILE A 145 26.49 20.88 -27.77
CA ILE A 145 25.64 22.08 -27.82
C ILE A 145 25.84 22.84 -29.14
N LYS A 146 24.74 23.20 -29.83
CA LYS A 146 24.74 24.00 -31.06
C LYS A 146 24.75 25.50 -30.75
N ARG A 147 25.87 25.99 -30.20
CA ARG A 147 26.05 27.39 -29.74
C ARG A 147 25.52 28.47 -30.69
N LYS A 148 25.74 28.34 -32.01
CA LYS A 148 25.27 29.31 -33.02
C LYS A 148 23.75 29.35 -33.25
N GLN A 149 23.01 28.42 -32.64
CA GLN A 149 21.56 28.28 -32.77
C GLN A 149 20.85 28.46 -31.42
N ILE A 150 21.60 28.82 -30.37
CA ILE A 150 21.01 29.16 -29.08
C ILE A 150 20.19 30.43 -29.25
N ARG A 151 19.02 30.45 -28.62
CA ARG A 151 18.19 31.63 -28.50
C ARG A 151 18.02 31.95 -27.02
N THR A 152 18.13 33.21 -26.69
CA THR A 152 17.93 33.75 -25.34
C THR A 152 16.83 34.80 -25.41
N PHE A 153 16.10 34.94 -24.32
CA PHE A 153 15.00 35.91 -24.21
C PHE A 153 15.16 36.70 -22.91
N GLN A 154 16.40 37.10 -22.62
CA GLN A 154 16.72 37.84 -21.40
C GLN A 154 16.09 39.23 -21.45
N GLU A 155 16.13 39.89 -22.62
CA GLU A 155 15.71 41.28 -22.79
C GLU A 155 14.25 41.42 -23.28
N PHE A 156 13.54 40.30 -23.45
CA PHE A 156 12.16 40.30 -23.92
C PHE A 156 11.25 41.04 -22.93
N LEU A 157 10.55 42.09 -23.38
CA LEU A 157 9.73 42.95 -22.53
C LEU A 157 8.39 42.30 -22.17
N TRP A 158 7.96 42.47 -20.91
CA TRP A 158 6.71 41.86 -20.42
C TRP A 158 5.46 42.40 -21.15
N LYS A 159 5.48 43.69 -21.50
CA LYS A 159 4.41 44.33 -22.28
C LYS A 159 4.31 43.85 -23.73
N ASP A 160 5.35 43.22 -24.29
CA ASP A 160 5.33 42.79 -25.69
C ASP A 160 4.61 41.45 -25.85
N MET A 161 4.31 40.78 -24.74
CA MET A 161 3.47 39.60 -24.70
C MET A 161 1.97 39.97 -24.82
N PRO A 162 1.26 39.51 -25.88
CA PRO A 162 -0.15 39.84 -26.07
C PRO A 162 -1.03 39.31 -24.95
N GLY A 163 -1.81 40.19 -24.33
CA GLY A 163 -2.72 39.83 -23.24
C GLY A 163 -1.98 39.30 -22.00
N SER A 164 -0.73 39.70 -21.78
CA SER A 164 -0.04 39.50 -20.51
C SER A 164 -0.68 40.31 -19.39
N TYR A 165 -0.35 39.99 -18.14
CA TYR A 165 -0.79 40.75 -16.99
C TYR A 165 -0.15 42.14 -16.86
N ALA A 166 0.94 42.41 -17.59
CA ALA A 166 1.40 43.78 -17.84
C ALA A 166 0.41 44.60 -18.68
N ASN A 167 -0.46 43.94 -19.44
CA ASN A 167 -1.34 44.55 -20.43
C ASN A 167 -2.83 44.51 -20.10
N THR A 168 -3.27 43.71 -19.14
CA THR A 168 -4.68 43.50 -18.78
C THR A 168 -4.76 42.76 -17.45
N ASN A 169 -5.76 43.01 -16.61
CA ASN A 169 -6.04 42.17 -15.43
C ASN A 169 -7.20 41.17 -15.66
N TYR A 170 -7.64 41.01 -16.92
CA TYR A 170 -8.74 40.12 -17.27
C TYR A 170 -8.38 38.65 -17.01
N GLY A 171 -9.11 38.02 -16.08
CA GLY A 171 -8.95 36.60 -15.75
C GLY A 171 -7.96 36.30 -14.63
N ALA A 172 -7.30 37.30 -14.03
CA ALA A 172 -6.41 37.09 -12.88
C ALA A 172 -7.18 36.73 -11.61
N GLU A 173 -6.58 35.93 -10.74
CA GLU A 173 -7.08 35.72 -9.36
C GLU A 173 -6.99 37.01 -8.51
N SER A 174 -5.97 37.85 -8.73
CA SER A 174 -5.87 39.15 -8.08
C SER A 174 -6.77 40.19 -8.74
N THR A 175 -7.49 40.97 -7.93
CA THR A 175 -8.32 42.07 -8.42
C THR A 175 -7.54 43.36 -8.72
N GLU A 176 -6.31 43.49 -8.20
CA GLU A 176 -5.47 44.66 -8.41
C GLU A 176 -4.89 44.69 -9.83
N ASP A 177 -4.97 45.82 -10.54
CA ASP A 177 -4.37 45.96 -11.88
C ASP A 177 -2.92 46.43 -11.75
N LEU A 178 -1.97 45.77 -12.42
CA LEU A 178 -0.57 46.21 -12.40
C LEU A 178 -0.39 47.60 -13.01
N ARG A 179 -1.33 48.10 -13.82
CA ARG A 179 -1.32 49.47 -14.33
C ARG A 179 -1.67 50.53 -13.29
N ASP A 180 -2.22 50.14 -12.15
CA ASP A 180 -2.41 51.07 -11.02
C ASP A 180 -1.12 51.20 -10.19
N PHE A 181 -0.23 50.20 -10.26
CA PHE A 181 1.05 50.16 -9.56
C PHE A 181 2.22 50.70 -10.42
N TYR A 182 2.31 50.24 -11.67
CA TYR A 182 3.33 50.63 -12.64
C TYR A 182 2.81 51.68 -13.62
N SER A 183 3.66 52.66 -13.92
CA SER A 183 3.43 53.62 -15.00
C SER A 183 3.70 53.01 -16.37
N ASP A 184 3.14 53.61 -17.43
CA ASP A 184 3.44 53.24 -18.82
C ASP A 184 4.95 53.26 -19.10
N SER A 185 5.70 54.19 -18.48
CA SER A 185 7.16 54.25 -18.62
C SER A 185 7.90 53.13 -17.92
N ASP A 186 7.34 52.54 -16.85
CA ASP A 186 7.97 51.39 -16.18
C ASP A 186 7.93 50.16 -17.09
N PHE A 187 6.78 49.93 -17.76
CA PHE A 187 6.63 48.82 -18.71
C PHE A 187 7.49 48.94 -19.98
N GLU A 188 8.07 50.10 -20.27
CA GLU A 188 9.07 50.22 -21.34
C GLU A 188 10.41 49.54 -20.98
N ASP A 189 10.66 49.27 -19.70
CA ASP A 189 11.91 48.68 -19.20
C ASP A 189 11.71 47.27 -18.61
N LEU A 190 10.54 46.97 -18.04
CA LEU A 190 10.28 45.69 -17.38
C LEU A 190 10.36 44.50 -18.34
N ARG A 191 11.33 43.62 -18.08
CA ARG A 191 11.57 42.35 -18.78
C ARG A 191 10.62 41.26 -18.28
N LEU A 192 10.19 40.35 -19.15
CA LEU A 192 9.36 39.21 -18.77
C LEU A 192 10.14 38.22 -17.90
N SER A 193 11.29 37.75 -18.39
CA SER A 193 12.10 36.74 -17.71
C SER A 193 12.70 37.27 -16.41
N SER A 194 12.49 36.58 -15.30
CA SER A 194 13.09 36.89 -13.99
C SER A 194 14.56 36.49 -13.95
N LYS A 195 14.90 35.33 -14.52
CA LYS A 195 16.27 34.91 -14.81
C LYS A 195 16.54 34.98 -16.31
N ASN A 196 16.14 33.96 -17.08
CA ASN A 196 16.16 33.94 -18.55
C ASN A 196 15.25 32.81 -19.07
N HIS A 197 14.74 32.93 -20.29
CA HIS A 197 14.25 31.80 -21.07
C HIS A 197 15.29 31.47 -22.14
N ILE A 198 15.73 30.22 -22.25
CA ILE A 198 16.72 29.81 -23.25
C ILE A 198 16.28 28.59 -24.05
N ASP A 199 16.47 28.64 -25.37
CA ASP A 199 16.35 27.49 -26.27
C ASP A 199 17.76 27.08 -26.71
N VAL A 200 18.23 25.95 -26.18
CA VAL A 200 19.57 25.40 -26.42
C VAL A 200 19.48 24.09 -27.21
N PRO A 201 19.74 24.12 -28.54
CA PRO A 201 19.70 22.89 -29.32
C PRO A 201 20.96 22.06 -29.08
N ILE A 202 20.78 20.79 -28.70
CA ILE A 202 21.85 19.78 -28.56
C ILE A 202 21.74 18.71 -29.65
N LYS A 203 22.82 17.94 -29.86
CA LYS A 203 22.87 16.84 -30.83
C LYS A 203 23.03 15.49 -30.13
N VAL A 204 21.92 14.76 -30.03
CA VAL A 204 21.83 13.42 -29.43
C VAL A 204 21.65 12.41 -30.56
N ASP A 205 22.57 11.45 -30.70
CA ASP A 205 22.54 10.40 -31.74
C ASP A 205 22.23 10.88 -33.16
N GLY A 206 22.79 12.03 -33.55
CA GLY A 206 22.55 12.62 -34.86
C GLY A 206 21.25 13.43 -34.98
N LYS A 207 20.32 13.31 -34.03
CA LYS A 207 19.07 14.08 -33.95
C LYS A 207 19.27 15.37 -33.15
N LYS A 208 18.42 16.35 -33.41
CA LYS A 208 18.41 17.63 -32.67
C LYS A 208 17.32 17.56 -31.61
N VAL A 209 17.70 17.86 -30.37
CA VAL A 209 16.77 18.04 -29.24
C VAL A 209 16.96 19.47 -28.72
N HIS A 210 15.87 20.17 -28.48
CA HIS A 210 15.88 21.53 -27.93
C HIS A 210 15.72 21.47 -26.41
N ILE A 211 16.69 21.97 -25.66
CA ILE A 211 16.53 22.17 -24.21
C ILE A 211 15.91 23.55 -24.02
N LEU A 212 14.69 23.58 -23.48
CA LEU A 212 13.96 24.81 -23.19
C LEU A 212 14.05 25.05 -21.68
N ALA A 213 14.97 25.90 -21.26
CA ALA A 213 15.27 26.08 -19.85
C ALA A 213 14.84 27.45 -19.34
N SER A 214 14.18 27.46 -18.18
CA SER A 214 13.79 28.66 -17.45
C SER A 214 13.84 28.39 -15.95
N HIS A 215 13.97 29.46 -15.19
CA HIS A 215 13.75 29.48 -13.76
C HIS A 215 12.90 30.73 -13.49
N PRO A 216 11.55 30.67 -13.57
CA PRO A 216 10.66 31.79 -13.31
C PRO A 216 10.78 32.32 -11.88
N THR A 217 10.14 33.45 -11.61
CA THR A 217 10.02 33.94 -10.21
C THR A 217 9.11 33.03 -9.39
N PRO A 218 9.38 32.81 -8.09
CA PRO A 218 8.37 32.34 -7.15
C PRO A 218 7.12 33.23 -7.22
N PRO A 219 5.89 32.71 -7.15
CA PRO A 219 4.65 33.49 -7.27
C PRO A 219 4.29 34.28 -5.99
N VAL A 220 5.19 34.32 -5.02
CA VAL A 220 5.02 34.88 -3.66
C VAL A 220 6.08 35.96 -3.37
N PHE A 221 6.13 36.46 -2.13
CA PHE A 221 7.12 37.44 -1.63
C PHE A 221 7.01 38.87 -2.19
N ASP A 222 5.78 39.34 -2.44
CA ASP A 222 5.48 40.71 -2.84
C ASP A 222 4.18 41.25 -2.22
N GLY A 223 3.77 42.47 -2.61
CA GLY A 223 2.63 43.18 -2.01
C GLY A 223 1.27 42.80 -2.58
N ASP A 224 0.23 43.55 -2.19
CA ASP A 224 -1.16 43.32 -2.61
C ASP A 224 -1.33 43.31 -4.15
N GLU A 225 -0.42 43.94 -4.88
CA GLU A 225 -0.40 43.98 -6.35
C GLU A 225 -0.12 42.62 -7.01
N LYS A 226 0.49 41.67 -6.26
CA LYS A 226 0.86 40.30 -6.69
C LYS A 226 1.60 40.24 -8.05
N ARG A 227 2.69 41.01 -8.19
CA ARG A 227 3.54 41.08 -9.40
C ARG A 227 4.16 39.73 -9.74
N ASN A 228 4.67 39.03 -8.74
CA ASN A 228 5.37 37.76 -8.85
C ASN A 228 4.42 36.65 -9.30
N LEU A 229 3.23 36.55 -8.71
CA LEU A 229 2.16 35.65 -9.17
C LEU A 229 1.84 35.86 -10.66
N LYS A 230 1.65 37.12 -11.05
CA LYS A 230 1.32 37.49 -12.43
C LYS A 230 2.47 37.26 -13.41
N ARG A 231 3.70 37.52 -12.97
CA ARG A 231 4.91 37.33 -13.78
C ARG A 231 5.20 35.84 -13.97
N ASN A 232 5.19 35.05 -12.90
CA ASN A 232 5.34 33.58 -12.96
C ASN A 232 4.36 32.97 -13.97
N ASN A 233 3.09 33.40 -13.92
CA ASN A 233 2.07 32.99 -14.88
C ASN A 233 2.48 33.23 -16.34
N ASP A 234 2.94 34.44 -16.66
CA ASP A 234 3.30 34.83 -18.02
C ASP A 234 4.65 34.22 -18.47
N GLU A 235 5.58 34.00 -17.54
CA GLU A 235 6.82 33.25 -17.79
C GLU A 235 6.53 31.80 -18.18
N ILE A 236 5.65 31.09 -17.45
CA ILE A 236 5.24 29.72 -17.82
C ILE A 236 4.48 29.72 -19.15
N ARG A 237 3.58 30.70 -19.34
CA ARG A 237 2.82 30.84 -20.58
C ARG A 237 3.73 31.09 -21.79
N PHE A 238 4.87 31.77 -21.62
CA PHE A 238 5.83 31.99 -22.68
C PHE A 238 6.23 30.67 -23.34
N TRP A 239 6.54 29.62 -22.56
CA TRP A 239 6.85 28.30 -23.12
C TRP A 239 5.66 27.67 -23.81
N ALA A 240 4.47 27.75 -23.22
CA ALA A 240 3.23 27.22 -23.77
C ALA A 240 2.94 27.81 -25.16
N ASP A 241 3.17 29.11 -25.35
CA ASP A 241 3.04 29.81 -26.61
C ASP A 241 4.24 29.49 -27.54
N TYR A 242 5.47 29.43 -27.04
CA TYR A 242 6.68 29.07 -27.81
C TYR A 242 6.59 27.70 -28.48
N ILE A 243 6.05 26.70 -27.78
CA ILE A 243 5.82 25.36 -28.32
C ILE A 243 4.47 25.22 -29.00
N SER A 244 3.65 26.27 -29.10
CA SER A 244 2.34 26.16 -29.74
C SER A 244 2.46 25.77 -31.21
N SER A 245 1.53 24.93 -31.70
CA SER A 245 1.38 24.68 -33.12
C SER A 245 0.65 25.82 -33.86
N ASP A 246 0.05 26.75 -33.12
CA ASP A 246 -0.58 27.94 -33.65
C ASP A 246 0.47 29.03 -33.88
N VAL A 247 0.60 29.47 -35.13
CA VAL A 247 1.58 30.49 -35.55
C VAL A 247 1.24 31.86 -34.94
N GLU A 248 -0.05 32.18 -34.78
CA GLU A 248 -0.44 33.47 -34.22
C GLU A 248 -0.06 33.58 -32.74
N ARG A 249 -0.08 32.45 -32.02
CA ARG A 249 0.34 32.40 -30.61
C ARG A 249 1.83 32.59 -30.39
N ASN A 250 2.69 32.32 -31.37
CA ASN A 250 4.14 32.47 -31.21
C ASN A 250 4.75 33.59 -32.04
N SER A 251 3.95 34.34 -32.80
CA SER A 251 4.45 35.40 -33.68
C SER A 251 5.02 36.62 -32.95
N TYR A 252 4.64 36.81 -31.68
CA TYR A 252 5.13 37.92 -30.87
C TYR A 252 6.52 37.67 -30.26
N ILE A 253 6.98 36.42 -30.28
CA ILE A 253 8.22 36.01 -29.61
C ILE A 253 9.42 36.41 -30.47
N ILE A 254 10.31 37.23 -29.93
CA ILE A 254 11.54 37.69 -30.57
C ILE A 254 12.69 37.43 -29.60
N ASP A 255 13.74 36.76 -30.06
CA ASP A 255 14.93 36.53 -29.22
C ASP A 255 15.85 37.76 -29.16
N ASP A 256 16.84 37.73 -28.27
CA ASP A 256 17.78 38.85 -28.06
C ASP A 256 18.63 39.16 -29.31
N ASN A 257 18.65 38.28 -30.33
CA ASN A 257 19.29 38.50 -31.62
C ASN A 257 18.32 38.96 -32.72
N GLY A 258 17.06 39.22 -32.38
CA GLY A 258 16.01 39.69 -33.29
C GLY A 258 15.37 38.59 -34.15
N LEU A 259 15.56 37.30 -33.84
CA LEU A 259 14.89 36.22 -34.56
C LEU A 259 13.47 36.02 -34.03
N GLU A 260 12.50 36.12 -34.94
CA GLU A 260 11.06 35.99 -34.64
C GLU A 260 10.57 34.53 -34.64
N GLY A 261 9.53 34.26 -33.85
CA GLY A 261 8.73 33.04 -33.86
C GLY A 261 9.16 31.99 -32.84
N GLY A 262 8.27 31.01 -32.60
CA GLY A 262 8.50 29.90 -31.67
C GLY A 262 9.15 28.66 -32.30
N LEU A 263 9.03 27.53 -31.60
CA LEU A 263 9.43 26.20 -32.09
C LEU A 263 8.53 25.63 -33.21
N HIS A 264 7.68 26.46 -33.82
CA HIS A 264 6.83 26.12 -34.94
C HIS A 264 7.56 26.26 -36.29
N LYS A 265 8.09 25.16 -36.80
CA LYS A 265 8.29 24.94 -38.25
C LYS A 265 7.98 23.47 -38.53
N LYS A 266 7.15 23.20 -39.54
CA LYS A 266 6.76 21.86 -40.05
C LYS A 266 7.70 20.73 -39.58
N GLY A 267 7.19 19.85 -38.71
CA GLY A 267 7.90 18.67 -38.22
C GLY A 267 7.74 18.43 -36.70
N ARG A 268 7.81 17.16 -36.29
CA ARG A 268 7.87 16.72 -34.88
C ARG A 268 9.23 17.08 -34.28
N LYS A 269 9.46 18.35 -33.93
CA LYS A 269 10.71 18.78 -33.27
C LYS A 269 10.72 18.28 -31.83
N SER A 270 11.77 17.55 -31.46
CA SER A 270 12.03 17.10 -30.09
C SER A 270 12.49 18.24 -29.20
N PHE A 271 11.94 18.32 -28.00
CA PHE A 271 12.33 19.27 -26.97
C PHE A 271 12.16 18.66 -25.58
N VAL A 272 12.87 19.19 -24.59
CA VAL A 272 12.64 18.95 -23.16
C VAL A 272 12.60 20.31 -22.48
N ILE A 273 11.49 20.64 -21.82
CA ILE A 273 11.38 21.84 -20.98
C ILE A 273 11.94 21.48 -19.61
N MET A 274 12.87 22.28 -19.08
CA MET A 274 13.60 21.96 -17.86
C MET A 274 13.70 23.17 -16.93
N GLY A 275 13.63 22.93 -15.62
CA GLY A 275 13.92 23.92 -14.59
C GLY A 275 12.89 23.96 -13.47
N ASP A 276 13.26 24.62 -12.37
CA ASP A 276 12.33 25.08 -11.34
C ASP A 276 11.35 26.10 -11.95
N GLN A 277 10.11 25.67 -12.18
CA GLN A 277 9.03 26.51 -12.70
C GLN A 277 8.29 27.28 -11.59
N ASN A 278 8.59 27.02 -10.32
CA ASN A 278 7.97 27.68 -9.18
C ASN A 278 6.43 27.62 -9.17
N ALA A 279 5.86 26.54 -9.72
CA ALA A 279 4.41 26.41 -9.85
C ALA A 279 3.98 24.95 -9.71
N ASP A 280 3.23 24.68 -8.66
CA ASP A 280 2.55 23.41 -8.42
C ASP A 280 1.24 23.30 -9.25
N PRO A 281 0.88 22.11 -9.76
CA PRO A 281 -0.33 21.92 -10.54
C PRO A 281 -1.65 22.02 -9.77
N VAL A 282 -1.66 21.88 -8.45
CA VAL A 282 -2.86 21.70 -7.61
C VAL A 282 -2.87 22.66 -6.41
N ASP A 283 -1.87 22.62 -5.53
CA ASP A 283 -1.95 23.21 -4.19
C ASP A 283 -0.98 24.35 -3.89
N GLY A 284 -0.15 24.75 -4.86
CA GLY A 284 0.70 25.94 -4.75
C GLY A 284 -0.02 27.28 -4.93
N ASP A 285 0.76 28.36 -4.79
CA ASP A 285 0.31 29.78 -4.79
C ASP A 285 0.31 30.45 -6.18
N SER A 286 0.60 29.70 -7.25
CA SER A 286 0.54 30.24 -8.61
C SER A 286 -0.91 30.53 -9.06
N ASP A 287 -1.10 31.42 -10.04
CA ASP A 287 -2.44 31.86 -10.48
C ASP A 287 -3.35 30.71 -10.93
N ARG A 288 -4.46 30.48 -10.21
CA ARG A 288 -5.37 29.36 -10.44
C ARG A 288 -6.35 29.56 -11.61
N ASN A 289 -6.50 30.79 -12.11
CA ASN A 289 -7.43 31.10 -13.20
C ASN A 289 -6.79 31.03 -14.60
N SER A 290 -5.49 30.75 -14.66
CA SER A 290 -4.67 30.85 -15.86
C SER A 290 -4.78 29.68 -16.83
N ALA A 291 -5.15 28.49 -16.33
CA ALA A 291 -5.22 27.27 -17.11
C ALA A 291 -6.66 26.96 -17.54
N PHE A 292 -6.85 26.66 -18.83
CA PHE A 292 -8.13 26.31 -19.41
C PHE A 292 -8.12 24.85 -19.89
N ASP A 293 -9.22 24.13 -19.71
CA ASP A 293 -9.39 22.79 -20.28
C ASP A 293 -9.47 22.85 -21.82
N LEU A 294 -9.55 21.69 -22.47
CA LEU A 294 -9.62 21.61 -23.93
C LEU A 294 -10.87 22.29 -24.51
N ASP A 295 -11.90 22.52 -23.69
CA ASP A 295 -13.15 23.19 -24.05
C ASP A 295 -13.12 24.70 -23.74
N GLY A 296 -12.03 25.20 -23.15
CA GLY A 296 -11.82 26.62 -22.84
C GLY A 296 -12.42 27.08 -21.51
N ASN A 297 -12.70 26.19 -20.56
CA ASN A 297 -13.15 26.53 -19.21
C ASN A 297 -11.97 26.68 -18.24
N PRO A 298 -11.96 27.67 -17.33
CA PRO A 298 -10.95 27.77 -16.28
C PRO A 298 -10.93 26.50 -15.44
N THR A 299 -9.73 25.97 -15.20
CA THR A 299 -9.57 24.68 -14.50
C THR A 299 -9.42 24.81 -12.99
N ASN A 300 -9.27 26.04 -12.45
CA ASN A 300 -8.94 26.31 -11.05
C ASN A 300 -7.66 25.59 -10.60
N ARG A 301 -6.60 25.69 -11.42
CA ARG A 301 -5.34 24.97 -11.24
C ARG A 301 -4.15 25.89 -11.48
N GLY A 302 -3.03 25.60 -10.82
CA GLY A 302 -1.82 26.42 -10.88
C GLY A 302 -1.26 26.61 -12.30
N ALA A 303 -0.47 27.67 -12.47
CA ALA A 303 -0.01 28.20 -13.75
C ALA A 303 0.71 27.17 -14.63
N ILE A 304 1.39 26.18 -14.04
CA ILE A 304 2.08 25.10 -14.75
C ILE A 304 1.16 24.25 -15.63
N ASN A 305 -0.15 24.20 -15.33
CA ASN A 305 -1.12 23.48 -16.16
C ASN A 305 -1.25 24.06 -17.57
N GLN A 306 -0.81 25.30 -17.80
CA GLN A 306 -0.64 25.86 -19.13
C GLN A 306 0.37 25.09 -19.99
N LEU A 307 1.30 24.34 -19.38
CA LEU A 307 2.20 23.41 -20.04
C LEU A 307 1.71 21.96 -19.92
N LEU A 308 1.31 21.52 -18.72
CA LEU A 308 0.95 20.11 -18.50
C LEU A 308 -0.26 19.66 -19.32
N GLY A 309 -1.19 20.57 -19.62
CA GLY A 309 -2.34 20.32 -20.49
C GLY A 309 -2.05 20.42 -21.99
N LYS A 310 -0.82 20.72 -22.41
CA LYS A 310 -0.50 20.89 -23.84
C LYS A 310 -0.27 19.56 -24.51
N ARG A 311 -1.02 19.32 -25.59
CA ARG A 311 -0.89 18.18 -26.50
C ARG A 311 0.52 17.94 -27.07
N ARG A 312 1.43 18.91 -27.00
CA ARG A 312 2.83 18.75 -27.48
C ARG A 312 3.81 18.34 -26.39
N VAL A 313 3.40 18.36 -25.13
CA VAL A 313 4.19 17.94 -23.97
C VAL A 313 3.78 16.50 -23.62
N ASN A 314 4.76 15.66 -23.31
CA ASN A 314 4.53 14.32 -22.77
C ASN A 314 4.40 14.45 -21.24
N THR A 315 3.20 14.22 -20.73
CA THR A 315 2.88 14.25 -19.29
C THR A 315 2.30 12.92 -18.81
N TYR A 316 2.41 11.86 -19.61
CA TYR A 316 1.82 10.56 -19.27
C TYR A 316 2.48 9.96 -18.05
N VAL A 317 3.80 10.08 -17.97
CA VAL A 317 4.58 9.66 -16.80
C VAL A 317 4.90 10.89 -15.98
N VAL A 318 4.51 10.86 -14.71
CA VAL A 318 4.87 11.88 -13.75
C VAL A 318 6.00 11.34 -12.88
N PRO A 319 7.16 12.03 -12.78
CA PRO A 319 8.20 11.68 -11.84
C PRO A 319 7.64 11.53 -10.42
N PHE A 320 8.03 10.47 -9.72
CA PHE A 320 7.50 10.12 -8.40
C PHE A 320 8.64 9.75 -7.45
N SER A 321 8.43 9.92 -6.15
CA SER A 321 9.30 9.44 -5.07
C SER A 321 8.52 8.90 -3.89
N ALA A 322 9.05 7.86 -3.23
CA ALA A 322 8.49 7.38 -1.97
C ALA A 322 8.78 8.33 -0.80
N GLY A 323 9.94 8.99 -0.79
CA GLY A 323 10.30 9.95 0.26
C GLY A 323 9.45 11.22 0.24
N GLY A 324 8.86 11.61 -0.90
CA GLY A 324 7.88 12.71 -0.94
C GLY A 324 6.60 12.36 -0.17
N VAL A 325 6.15 11.11 -0.32
CA VAL A 325 5.03 10.55 0.43
C VAL A 325 5.35 10.54 1.93
N GLU A 326 6.51 10.00 2.31
CA GLU A 326 6.98 9.98 3.72
C GLU A 326 7.11 11.38 4.33
N ALA A 327 7.69 12.35 3.60
CA ALA A 327 7.96 13.70 4.10
C ALA A 327 6.69 14.53 4.33
N ALA A 328 5.68 14.42 3.46
CA ALA A 328 4.40 15.08 3.70
C ALA A 328 3.78 14.61 5.02
N TYR A 329 3.92 13.33 5.34
CA TYR A 329 3.38 12.75 6.56
C TYR A 329 4.13 13.17 7.83
N SER A 330 5.43 13.43 7.76
CA SER A 330 6.21 13.94 8.91
C SER A 330 6.07 15.45 9.16
N SER A 331 5.61 16.23 8.19
CA SER A 331 5.60 17.70 8.22
C SER A 331 4.21 18.36 8.35
N PHE A 332 3.13 17.59 8.47
CA PHE A 332 1.76 18.14 8.53
C PHE A 332 1.53 19.05 9.75
N ASP A 333 1.39 20.37 9.51
CA ASP A 333 0.88 21.32 10.49
C ASP A 333 -0.61 21.02 10.80
N PRO A 334 -0.97 20.67 12.05
CA PRO A 334 -2.34 20.33 12.45
C PRO A 334 -3.34 21.50 12.33
N LEU A 335 -2.90 22.72 12.01
CA LEU A 335 -3.80 23.88 11.86
C LEU A 335 -4.61 23.92 10.55
N ILE A 336 -4.26 23.13 9.52
CA ILE A 336 -4.97 23.16 8.23
C ILE A 336 -6.23 22.26 8.22
N ASN A 337 -6.34 21.27 9.13
CA ASN A 337 -7.35 20.19 9.04
C ASN A 337 -8.53 20.26 10.03
N THR A 338 -8.84 21.40 10.64
CA THR A 338 -9.94 21.47 11.64
C THR A 338 -11.28 21.96 11.11
N SER A 339 -11.43 22.28 9.82
CA SER A 339 -12.71 22.88 9.35
C SER A 339 -13.30 22.45 8.01
N ASN A 340 -12.63 21.64 7.17
CA ASN A 340 -13.28 21.19 5.92
C ASN A 340 -12.68 19.93 5.26
N PRO A 341 -13.32 18.74 5.39
CA PRO A 341 -12.91 17.49 4.72
C PRO A 341 -12.87 17.56 3.19
N SER A 342 -13.48 18.57 2.56
CA SER A 342 -13.47 18.72 1.11
C SER A 342 -12.12 19.22 0.54
N ARG A 343 -11.17 19.61 1.39
CA ARG A 343 -9.83 20.08 0.97
C ARG A 343 -8.85 18.96 0.63
N PHE A 344 -9.14 17.70 0.94
CA PHE A 344 -8.32 16.58 0.47
C PHE A 344 -8.29 16.47 -1.06
N ASN A 345 -9.35 16.94 -1.74
CA ASN A 345 -9.39 17.02 -3.20
C ASN A 345 -8.68 18.28 -3.76
N GLU A 346 -8.14 19.14 -2.88
CA GLU A 346 -7.42 20.38 -3.22
C GLU A 346 -5.90 20.27 -2.96
N LEU A 347 -5.39 19.13 -2.48
CA LEU A 347 -3.96 18.87 -2.26
C LEU A 347 -3.36 18.06 -3.43
N GLY A 348 -2.10 18.37 -3.75
CA GLY A 348 -1.27 17.65 -4.71
C GLY A 348 -0.97 16.22 -4.23
N ASN A 349 -0.40 15.40 -5.11
CA ASN A 349 0.07 14.07 -4.73
C ASN A 349 1.48 14.20 -4.14
N PRO A 350 1.70 13.92 -2.84
CA PRO A 350 3.00 14.17 -2.21
C PRO A 350 4.18 13.42 -2.82
N GLY A 351 3.92 12.26 -3.45
CA GLY A 351 4.98 11.55 -4.16
C GLY A 351 5.45 12.25 -5.44
N GLU A 352 4.68 13.22 -5.96
CA GLU A 352 5.06 14.08 -7.08
C GLU A 352 5.81 15.35 -6.61
N ASP A 353 5.92 15.59 -5.31
CA ASP A 353 6.59 16.77 -4.75
C ASP A 353 8.07 16.75 -5.07
N THR A 354 8.60 17.93 -5.38
CA THR A 354 10.00 18.10 -5.78
C THR A 354 10.76 19.01 -4.81
N SER A 355 10.15 19.35 -3.67
CA SER A 355 10.74 20.22 -2.66
C SER A 355 10.44 19.77 -1.24
N LEU A 356 11.25 20.26 -0.30
CA LEU A 356 11.08 20.02 1.15
C LEU A 356 9.86 20.74 1.73
N PHE A 357 9.31 21.72 1.01
CA PHE A 357 8.10 22.45 1.39
C PHE A 357 6.81 21.86 0.78
N GLY A 358 6.89 20.63 0.24
CA GLY A 358 5.72 19.85 -0.14
C GLY A 358 5.00 20.36 -1.39
N LEU A 359 5.76 20.81 -2.41
CA LEU A 359 5.21 21.24 -3.70
C LEU A 359 5.99 20.64 -4.87
N ARG A 360 5.31 20.42 -5.99
CA ARG A 360 5.92 20.06 -7.27
C ARG A 360 6.27 21.32 -8.07
N VAL A 361 7.50 21.79 -7.92
CA VAL A 361 7.98 23.02 -8.57
C VAL A 361 9.04 22.79 -9.65
N ASP A 362 9.68 21.62 -9.68
CA ASP A 362 10.74 21.26 -10.63
C ASP A 362 10.23 20.33 -11.74
N TYR A 363 10.67 20.59 -12.97
CA TYR A 363 10.12 19.92 -14.15
C TYR A 363 11.19 19.50 -15.16
N ALA A 364 11.04 18.29 -15.70
CA ALA A 364 11.67 17.83 -16.93
C ALA A 364 10.58 17.27 -17.87
N LEU A 365 10.11 18.10 -18.80
CA LEU A 365 8.92 17.84 -19.62
C LEU A 365 9.29 17.63 -21.10
N PRO A 366 9.41 16.38 -21.55
CA PRO A 366 9.75 16.06 -22.93
C PRO A 366 8.59 16.32 -23.90
N SER A 367 8.88 16.41 -25.19
CA SER A 367 7.85 16.54 -26.23
C SER A 367 7.05 15.23 -26.42
N ARG A 368 5.75 15.31 -26.75
CA ARG A 368 4.76 14.18 -26.78
C ARG A 368 5.26 12.93 -27.53
N HIS A 369 6.09 13.07 -28.56
CA HIS A 369 6.57 11.93 -29.36
C HIS A 369 7.85 11.27 -28.84
N GLN A 370 8.43 11.78 -27.73
CA GLN A 370 9.58 11.16 -27.07
C GLN A 370 9.07 10.22 -25.97
N PRO A 371 9.26 8.89 -26.10
CA PRO A 371 8.92 7.95 -25.04
C PRO A 371 9.81 8.17 -23.83
N ILE A 372 9.20 8.16 -22.65
CA ILE A 372 9.88 8.15 -21.36
C ILE A 372 10.14 6.67 -21.05
N PHE A 373 11.35 6.34 -20.60
CA PHE A 373 11.76 4.98 -20.22
C PHE A 373 11.71 4.77 -18.72
N SER A 374 12.20 5.77 -18.01
CA SER A 374 12.19 5.88 -16.57
C SER A 374 12.11 7.36 -16.22
N SER A 375 11.61 7.66 -15.03
CA SER A 375 11.60 9.00 -14.47
C SER A 375 11.52 8.90 -12.97
N GLY A 376 11.99 9.92 -12.27
CA GLY A 376 11.89 9.95 -10.82
C GLY A 376 12.15 11.33 -10.25
N VAL A 377 11.69 11.50 -9.03
CA VAL A 377 12.21 12.51 -8.11
C VAL A 377 13.20 11.78 -7.22
N PHE A 378 14.44 12.24 -7.14
CA PHE A 378 15.43 11.64 -6.24
C PHE A 378 15.15 12.10 -4.81
N ASN A 379 14.23 11.40 -4.16
CA ASN A 379 13.87 11.56 -2.76
C ASN A 379 13.60 10.16 -2.17
N PRO A 380 14.65 9.33 -1.98
CA PRO A 380 14.52 8.03 -1.31
C PRO A 380 13.84 8.18 0.06
N ASP A 381 12.89 7.30 0.38
CA ASP A 381 12.32 7.23 1.74
C ASP A 381 13.36 6.70 2.74
N SER A 382 13.10 6.83 4.03
CA SER A 382 14.03 6.47 5.11
C SER A 382 14.50 5.01 5.13
N SER A 383 13.87 4.13 4.35
CA SER A 383 14.25 2.72 4.24
C SER A 383 15.15 2.39 3.07
N ASP A 384 15.16 3.26 2.06
CA ASP A 384 15.95 3.03 0.87
C ASP A 384 17.43 3.19 1.26
N PRO A 385 18.32 2.24 0.93
CA PRO A 385 19.76 2.40 1.19
C PRO A 385 20.32 3.70 0.60
N GLU A 386 19.71 4.25 -0.45
CA GLU A 386 20.07 5.54 -1.05
C GLU A 386 19.63 6.74 -0.21
N HIS A 387 18.86 6.58 0.87
CA HIS A 387 18.49 7.67 1.78
C HIS A 387 19.70 8.38 2.39
N VAL A 388 20.85 7.70 2.48
CA VAL A 388 22.12 8.27 2.93
C VAL A 388 22.58 9.48 2.11
N PHE A 389 22.09 9.64 0.87
CA PHE A 389 22.33 10.83 0.04
C PHE A 389 21.57 12.07 0.50
N LEU A 390 20.61 11.92 1.41
CA LEU A 390 19.78 12.98 1.98
C LEU A 390 20.05 13.14 3.49
N PRO A 391 21.25 13.60 3.90
CA PRO A 391 21.62 13.64 5.31
C PRO A 391 20.64 14.50 6.12
N SER A 392 20.08 13.91 7.19
CA SER A 392 19.09 14.53 8.07
C SER A 392 19.65 15.73 8.83
N GLY A 393 18.88 16.82 8.88
CA GLY A 393 19.10 17.99 9.72
C GLY A 393 17.84 18.84 9.67
N SER A 394 17.33 19.30 10.82
CA SER A 394 16.15 20.16 10.84
C SER A 394 16.40 21.44 10.05
N PHE A 395 15.32 22.05 9.57
CA PHE A 395 15.26 23.45 9.15
C PHE A 395 15.74 24.35 10.31
N GLU A 396 17.04 24.43 10.58
CA GLU A 396 17.56 25.42 11.51
C GLU A 396 17.58 26.75 10.77
N THR A 397 16.80 27.70 11.27
CA THR A 397 16.97 29.09 10.88
C THR A 397 18.34 29.53 11.38
N ASP A 398 19.29 29.75 10.48
CA ASP A 398 20.51 30.47 10.83
C ASP A 398 20.14 31.93 11.06
N GLN A 399 19.79 32.27 12.30
CA GLN A 399 19.42 33.63 12.70
C GLN A 399 20.57 34.64 12.50
N ALA A 400 21.80 34.17 12.27
CA ALA A 400 22.92 35.06 12.02
C ALA A 400 23.02 35.53 10.56
N ASN A 401 22.47 34.77 9.60
CA ASN A 401 22.55 35.07 8.15
C ASN A 401 21.20 35.14 7.43
N GLY A 402 20.08 34.86 8.11
CA GLY A 402 18.74 35.00 7.54
C GLY A 402 18.36 33.94 6.50
N GLY A 403 19.05 32.79 6.49
CA GLY A 403 18.79 31.65 5.61
C GLY A 403 18.55 30.35 6.37
N PHE A 404 18.03 29.34 5.67
CA PHE A 404 17.80 27.99 6.18
C PHE A 404 19.05 27.11 6.01
N ASP A 405 19.38 26.24 6.98
CA ASP A 405 20.53 25.32 6.89
C ASP A 405 20.14 23.94 6.31
N TYR A 406 20.09 23.84 4.98
CA TYR A 406 19.95 22.54 4.29
C TYR A 406 21.31 21.90 4.02
N ARG A 407 21.47 20.60 4.32
CA ARG A 407 22.71 19.84 3.99
C ARG A 407 22.80 19.45 2.50
N THR A 408 21.69 19.44 1.78
CA THR A 408 21.59 19.34 0.30
C THR A 408 20.77 20.54 -0.19
N SER A 409 19.86 20.38 -1.15
CA SER A 409 18.90 21.42 -1.52
C SER A 409 17.55 21.21 -0.83
N ASP A 410 16.82 22.31 -0.65
CA ASP A 410 15.39 22.34 -0.39
C ASP A 410 14.52 21.88 -1.57
N HIS A 411 15.14 21.62 -2.72
CA HIS A 411 14.59 20.93 -3.88
C HIS A 411 15.17 19.52 -4.04
N ARG A 412 14.54 18.73 -4.91
CA ARG A 412 14.93 17.36 -5.25
C ARG A 412 15.25 17.26 -6.73
N ALA A 413 16.25 16.45 -7.08
CA ALA A 413 16.61 16.23 -8.48
C ALA A 413 15.47 15.51 -9.22
N VAL A 414 15.01 16.09 -10.32
CA VAL A 414 13.94 15.51 -11.16
C VAL A 414 14.53 15.08 -12.49
N TYR A 415 14.33 13.81 -12.86
CA TYR A 415 14.88 13.26 -14.09
C TYR A 415 13.86 12.50 -14.94
N VAL A 416 14.11 12.49 -16.24
CA VAL A 416 13.45 11.63 -17.24
C VAL A 416 14.49 11.02 -18.17
N ASP A 417 14.36 9.72 -18.43
CA ASP A 417 15.18 8.97 -19.36
C ASP A 417 14.43 8.81 -20.68
N LEU A 418 14.99 9.33 -21.78
CA LEU A 418 14.33 9.29 -23.09
C LEU A 418 15.12 8.41 -24.05
N GLY A 419 14.43 7.51 -24.76
CA GLY A 419 15.03 6.67 -25.80
C GLY A 419 14.33 6.80 -27.15
N HIS A 420 14.74 6.02 -28.14
CA HIS A 420 14.16 6.06 -29.48
C HIS A 420 13.11 4.96 -29.66
N LYS A 421 11.91 5.29 -30.14
CA LYS A 421 10.83 4.32 -30.50
C LYS A 421 11.25 3.25 -31.54
N GLY A 422 12.46 3.37 -32.12
CA GLY A 422 13.04 2.39 -33.05
C GLY A 422 13.92 1.34 -32.38
N ASP A 423 14.16 1.47 -31.07
CA ASP A 423 14.90 0.53 -30.24
C ASP A 423 13.93 -0.30 -29.38
N ARG A 424 12.71 -0.60 -29.88
CA ARG A 424 11.93 -1.70 -29.28
C ARG A 424 12.86 -2.90 -29.30
N ILE A 425 13.17 -3.38 -28.11
CA ILE A 425 14.07 -4.50 -27.91
C ILE A 425 13.44 -5.67 -28.68
N ASP A 426 14.25 -6.46 -29.39
CA ASP A 426 13.75 -7.63 -30.13
C ASP A 426 12.89 -8.56 -29.22
N SER A 427 13.14 -8.48 -27.90
CA SER A 427 12.27 -8.99 -26.83
C SER A 427 12.32 -8.13 -25.57
N PHE A 428 11.21 -8.02 -24.83
CA PHE A 428 11.08 -7.29 -23.57
C PHE A 428 10.88 -8.24 -22.40
N LYS A 429 11.79 -8.22 -21.42
CA LYS A 429 11.68 -9.01 -20.20
C LYS A 429 10.96 -8.23 -19.11
N LEU A 430 10.09 -8.92 -18.39
CA LEU A 430 9.31 -8.36 -17.29
C LEU A 430 9.29 -9.34 -16.12
N ASN A 431 9.62 -8.86 -14.94
CA ASN A 431 9.38 -9.56 -13.70
C ASN A 431 8.02 -9.11 -13.14
N LEU A 432 7.14 -10.06 -12.84
CA LEU A 432 5.89 -9.84 -12.14
C LEU A 432 6.00 -10.43 -10.74
N PHE A 433 5.85 -9.58 -9.73
CA PHE A 433 5.60 -9.98 -8.35
C PHE A 433 4.10 -9.93 -8.09
N HIS A 434 3.55 -10.97 -7.48
CA HIS A 434 2.14 -11.00 -7.11
C HIS A 434 1.83 -11.76 -5.82
N GLN A 435 0.72 -11.37 -5.19
CA GLN A 435 0.12 -12.04 -4.04
C GLN A 435 -1.41 -11.91 -4.10
N SER A 436 -2.10 -12.84 -3.45
CA SER A 436 -3.56 -12.86 -3.27
C SER A 436 -3.90 -13.34 -1.85
N ASP A 437 -5.12 -13.05 -1.39
CA ASP A 437 -5.74 -13.70 -0.21
C ASP A 437 -4.93 -13.56 1.09
N GLN A 438 -4.31 -12.41 1.34
CA GLN A 438 -3.45 -12.27 2.52
C GLN A 438 -4.19 -12.48 3.85
N GLU A 439 -5.50 -12.22 3.92
CA GLU A 439 -6.49 -12.68 4.94
C GLU A 439 -5.98 -12.78 6.40
N GLY A 440 -5.01 -11.98 6.85
CA GLY A 440 -4.10 -12.30 7.96
C GLY A 440 -4.65 -13.17 9.12
N PHE A 441 -4.02 -14.33 9.33
CA PHE A 441 -4.19 -15.23 10.48
C PHE A 441 -2.90 -15.29 11.32
N SER A 442 -2.80 -16.20 12.30
CA SER A 442 -1.71 -16.26 13.29
C SER A 442 -0.29 -16.23 12.69
N ALA A 443 -0.05 -16.92 11.58
CA ALA A 443 1.27 -16.98 10.93
C ALA A 443 1.58 -15.79 10.01
N ALA A 444 0.57 -14.97 9.65
CA ALA A 444 0.72 -13.89 8.66
C ALA A 444 1.88 -12.91 8.93
N PRO A 445 2.11 -12.42 10.17
CA PRO A 445 3.21 -11.51 10.43
C PRO A 445 4.58 -12.14 10.09
N GLY A 446 4.80 -13.39 10.51
CA GLY A 446 6.04 -14.11 10.24
C GLY A 446 6.23 -14.40 8.76
N ASP A 447 5.18 -14.88 8.08
CA ASP A 447 5.21 -15.18 6.65
C ASP A 447 5.50 -13.91 5.82
N ALA A 448 4.92 -12.77 6.18
CA ALA A 448 5.19 -11.49 5.55
C ALA A 448 6.64 -11.02 5.72
N LEU A 449 7.24 -11.24 6.89
CA LEU A 449 8.66 -10.98 7.14
C LEU A 449 9.54 -11.83 6.23
N LEU A 450 9.29 -13.13 6.13
CA LEU A 450 10.06 -14.02 5.25
C LEU A 450 9.92 -13.62 3.77
N ASN A 451 8.70 -13.26 3.33
CA ASN A 451 8.48 -12.74 1.99
C ASN A 451 9.28 -11.47 1.70
N SER A 452 9.43 -10.56 2.67
CA SER A 452 10.22 -9.33 2.46
C SER A 452 11.67 -9.64 2.10
N ALA A 453 12.28 -10.66 2.75
CA ALA A 453 13.63 -11.10 2.44
C ALA A 453 13.73 -11.74 1.05
N VAL A 454 12.79 -12.63 0.71
CA VAL A 454 12.71 -13.24 -0.63
C VAL A 454 12.55 -12.16 -1.70
N LEU A 455 11.66 -11.20 -1.48
CA LEU A 455 11.41 -10.08 -2.39
C LEU A 455 12.68 -9.24 -2.61
N ASN A 456 13.33 -8.81 -1.54
CA ASN A 456 14.56 -8.01 -1.61
C ASN A 456 15.69 -8.77 -2.30
N ARG A 457 15.77 -10.09 -2.10
CA ARG A 457 16.75 -10.93 -2.76
C ARG A 457 16.49 -11.07 -4.26
N LEU A 458 15.25 -11.28 -4.67
CA LEU A 458 14.86 -11.40 -6.08
C LEU A 458 15.08 -10.07 -6.81
N ARG A 459 14.67 -8.95 -6.21
CA ARG A 459 14.90 -7.60 -6.74
C ARG A 459 16.37 -7.26 -6.93
N SER A 460 17.25 -7.66 -6.02
CA SER A 460 18.71 -7.40 -6.12
C SER A 460 19.44 -8.35 -7.09
N SER A 461 18.79 -9.43 -7.53
CA SER A 461 19.41 -10.47 -8.36
C SER A 461 19.32 -10.22 -9.87
N ASN A 462 18.45 -9.29 -10.30
CA ASN A 462 18.20 -9.02 -11.71
C ASN A 462 17.79 -7.55 -11.94
N ASP A 463 18.34 -6.94 -12.99
CA ASP A 463 18.04 -5.56 -13.41
C ASP A 463 16.82 -5.47 -14.35
N ASP A 464 16.16 -6.59 -14.67
CA ASP A 464 14.97 -6.60 -15.50
C ASP A 464 13.82 -5.80 -14.83
N PRO A 465 13.02 -5.05 -15.61
CA PRO A 465 11.91 -4.27 -15.10
C PRO A 465 10.93 -5.12 -14.30
N SER A 466 10.46 -4.59 -13.17
CA SER A 466 9.55 -5.32 -12.27
C SER A 466 8.22 -4.58 -12.07
N ILE A 467 7.12 -5.32 -12.01
CA ILE A 467 5.80 -4.82 -11.61
C ILE A 467 5.24 -5.63 -10.44
N PHE A 468 4.38 -5.00 -9.63
CA PHE A 468 3.88 -5.53 -8.36
C PHE A 468 2.35 -5.45 -8.31
N ILE A 469 1.67 -6.59 -8.40
CA ILE A 469 0.21 -6.68 -8.50
C ILE A 469 -0.34 -7.51 -7.35
N ASN A 470 -1.33 -7.00 -6.63
CA ASN A 470 -2.01 -7.75 -5.58
C ASN A 470 -3.48 -8.00 -5.97
N SER A 471 -3.97 -9.21 -5.75
CA SER A 471 -5.32 -9.63 -6.14
C SER A 471 -6.33 -9.64 -4.98
N GLY A 472 -6.17 -8.78 -3.97
CA GLY A 472 -7.20 -8.48 -2.96
C GLY A 472 -7.21 -9.40 -1.74
N ASP A 473 -8.14 -9.12 -0.82
CA ASP A 473 -8.25 -9.71 0.52
C ASP A 473 -6.96 -9.50 1.35
N LEU A 474 -6.52 -8.23 1.46
CA LEU A 474 -5.39 -7.81 2.29
C LEU A 474 -5.64 -8.06 3.78
N TRP A 475 -6.91 -8.05 4.19
CA TRP A 475 -7.34 -8.37 5.55
C TRP A 475 -8.65 -9.14 5.53
N ILE A 476 -8.93 -9.80 6.65
CA ILE A 476 -10.21 -10.44 6.97
C ILE A 476 -10.58 -10.10 8.41
N ALA A 477 -11.87 -10.10 8.74
CA ALA A 477 -12.27 -10.07 10.14
C ALA A 477 -11.67 -11.25 10.92
N GLY A 478 -11.10 -10.98 12.09
CA GLY A 478 -10.42 -11.98 12.92
C GLY A 478 -9.19 -11.45 13.62
N ILE A 479 -8.36 -12.37 14.14
CA ILE A 479 -7.26 -12.08 15.07
C ILE A 479 -6.31 -10.98 14.58
N TYR A 480 -5.96 -10.97 13.30
CA TYR A 480 -5.04 -9.99 12.71
C TYR A 480 -5.68 -8.62 12.56
N SER A 481 -6.94 -8.54 12.08
CA SER A 481 -7.66 -7.26 12.03
C SER A 481 -7.91 -6.66 13.42
N GLU A 482 -8.19 -7.50 14.42
CA GLU A 482 -8.36 -7.07 15.80
C GLU A 482 -7.05 -6.59 16.41
N ALA A 483 -5.92 -7.26 16.12
CA ALA A 483 -4.59 -6.80 16.53
C ALA A 483 -4.23 -5.47 15.84
N SER A 484 -4.57 -5.29 14.57
CA SER A 484 -4.43 -4.01 13.87
C SER A 484 -5.29 -2.93 14.53
N SER A 485 -6.53 -3.25 14.88
CA SER A 485 -7.43 -2.31 15.57
C SER A 485 -6.91 -1.90 16.93
N ALA A 486 -6.40 -2.86 17.72
CA ALA A 486 -5.83 -2.62 19.03
C ALA A 486 -4.57 -1.74 18.98
N LEU A 487 -3.69 -1.96 17.99
CA LEU A 487 -2.45 -1.20 17.85
C LEU A 487 -2.66 0.18 17.20
N PHE A 488 -3.48 0.23 16.16
CA PHE A 488 -3.52 1.35 15.21
C PHE A 488 -4.87 2.08 15.20
N GLY A 489 -5.83 1.64 16.02
CA GLY A 489 -7.18 2.21 16.10
C GLY A 489 -8.03 1.96 14.86
N GLY A 490 -7.69 0.96 14.04
CA GLY A 490 -8.50 0.55 12.89
C GLY A 490 -8.10 -0.80 12.30
N TYR A 491 -9.11 -1.53 11.83
CA TYR A 491 -9.01 -2.94 11.41
C TYR A 491 -8.08 -3.19 10.22
N GLY A 492 -8.01 -2.27 9.25
CA GLY A 492 -7.20 -2.43 8.03
C GLY A 492 -5.83 -1.77 8.05
N LEU A 493 -5.48 -1.04 9.12
CA LEU A 493 -4.32 -0.14 9.11
C LEU A 493 -2.97 -0.86 9.07
N GLY A 494 -2.80 -1.86 9.92
CA GLY A 494 -1.63 -2.74 9.94
C GLY A 494 -1.41 -3.44 8.60
N PRO A 495 -2.40 -4.18 8.06
CA PRO A 495 -2.26 -4.79 6.73
C PRO A 495 -1.91 -3.79 5.63
N VAL A 496 -2.50 -2.59 5.62
CA VAL A 496 -2.15 -1.55 4.63
C VAL A 496 -0.69 -1.10 4.77
N MET A 497 -0.22 -0.83 5.99
CA MET A 497 1.18 -0.44 6.21
C MET A 497 2.15 -1.53 5.78
N LEU A 498 1.85 -2.79 6.12
CA LEU A 498 2.66 -3.94 5.72
C LEU A 498 2.79 -4.00 4.19
N ASN A 499 1.66 -3.87 3.50
CA ASN A 499 1.59 -3.92 2.04
C ASN A 499 2.23 -2.70 1.36
N ASN A 500 2.23 -1.53 2.00
CA ASN A 500 2.98 -0.37 1.54
C ASN A 500 4.49 -0.65 1.50
N HIS A 501 5.03 -1.35 2.53
CA HIS A 501 6.45 -1.76 2.57
C HIS A 501 6.78 -2.85 1.55
N LEU A 502 5.82 -3.72 1.21
CA LEU A 502 5.94 -4.69 0.11
C LEU A 502 5.81 -4.07 -1.29
N ASN A 503 5.51 -2.77 -1.37
CA ASN A 503 5.64 -1.96 -2.58
C ASN A 503 4.69 -2.37 -3.74
N TRP A 504 3.46 -2.78 -3.43
CA TRP A 504 2.43 -3.04 -4.44
C TRP A 504 2.14 -1.79 -5.28
N GLN A 505 1.80 -1.97 -6.57
CA GLN A 505 1.50 -0.87 -7.51
C GLN A 505 0.02 -0.82 -7.91
N ALA A 506 -0.70 -1.93 -7.79
CA ALA A 506 -2.13 -2.03 -7.99
C ALA A 506 -2.69 -3.13 -7.08
N ILE A 507 -3.85 -2.88 -6.46
CA ILE A 507 -4.56 -3.83 -5.61
C ILE A 507 -5.95 -4.04 -6.17
N THR A 508 -6.35 -5.28 -6.44
CA THR A 508 -7.73 -5.62 -6.80
C THR A 508 -8.60 -5.63 -5.56
N TRP A 509 -9.84 -5.14 -5.64
CA TRP A 509 -10.79 -5.33 -4.54
C TRP A 509 -11.09 -6.82 -4.34
N GLY A 510 -10.89 -7.33 -3.14
CA GLY A 510 -11.46 -8.58 -2.68
C GLY A 510 -12.79 -8.35 -1.94
N ASN A 511 -13.38 -9.43 -1.41
CA ASN A 511 -14.62 -9.33 -0.64
C ASN A 511 -14.37 -8.96 0.82
N HIS A 512 -13.27 -9.43 1.42
CA HIS A 512 -13.01 -9.28 2.84
C HIS A 512 -12.54 -7.87 3.22
N GLU A 513 -12.14 -7.04 2.25
CA GLU A 513 -12.04 -5.60 2.48
C GLU A 513 -13.33 -5.02 3.10
N PHE A 514 -14.50 -5.55 2.72
CA PHE A 514 -15.81 -5.01 3.10
C PHE A 514 -16.46 -5.69 4.31
N ASP A 515 -15.76 -6.55 5.05
CA ASP A 515 -16.31 -7.21 6.24
C ASP A 515 -16.88 -6.22 7.26
N PHE A 516 -16.17 -5.11 7.52
CA PHE A 516 -16.47 -4.15 8.60
C PHE A 516 -17.24 -2.88 8.21
N ARG A 517 -17.45 -2.59 6.90
CA ARG A 517 -18.12 -1.42 6.26
C ARG A 517 -17.25 -0.49 5.41
N SER A 518 -17.88 0.21 4.44
CA SER A 518 -17.20 1.13 3.52
C SER A 518 -16.52 2.33 4.19
N ASP A 519 -16.99 2.77 5.37
CA ASP A 519 -16.30 3.80 6.16
C ASP A 519 -15.01 3.29 6.79
N VAL A 520 -14.97 2.05 7.26
CA VAL A 520 -13.74 1.42 7.78
C VAL A 520 -12.71 1.25 6.66
N VAL A 521 -13.16 0.82 5.48
CA VAL A 521 -12.30 0.74 4.28
C VAL A 521 -11.75 2.11 3.93
N ALA A 522 -12.60 3.13 3.83
CA ALA A 522 -12.17 4.48 3.51
C ALA A 522 -11.17 5.02 4.55
N THR A 523 -11.32 4.69 5.84
CA THR A 523 -10.35 5.02 6.88
C THR A 523 -9.00 4.32 6.66
N ALA A 524 -8.99 3.05 6.24
CA ALA A 524 -7.75 2.35 5.92
C ALA A 524 -7.10 2.86 4.61
N LEU A 525 -7.88 3.34 3.64
CA LEU A 525 -7.27 3.85 2.40
C LEU A 525 -6.75 5.28 2.54
N ARG A 526 -7.28 6.08 3.47
CA ARG A 526 -6.92 7.50 3.62
C ARG A 526 -5.74 7.69 4.55
N ALA A 527 -4.86 8.60 4.17
CA ALA A 527 -3.90 9.15 5.12
C ALA A 527 -4.60 9.91 6.25
N ASP A 528 -4.06 9.81 7.46
CA ASP A 528 -4.56 10.49 8.66
C ASP A 528 -3.40 11.03 9.50
N SER A 529 -3.16 12.33 9.38
CA SER A 529 -2.09 13.04 10.09
C SER A 529 -2.36 13.24 11.58
N ASN A 530 -3.59 13.03 12.04
CA ASN A 530 -3.93 13.13 13.48
C ASN A 530 -3.79 11.78 14.19
N ARG A 531 -3.72 10.69 13.41
CA ARG A 531 -3.58 9.34 13.93
C ARG A 531 -2.10 9.03 14.14
N HIS A 532 -1.68 9.25 15.37
CA HIS A 532 -0.35 8.90 15.85
C HIS A 532 -0.32 7.39 16.06
N ILE A 533 0.37 6.68 15.16
CA ILE A 533 0.64 5.26 15.28
C ILE A 533 1.90 5.13 16.14
N GLY A 534 1.69 4.99 17.45
CA GLY A 534 2.73 4.45 18.32
C GLY A 534 2.68 2.94 18.23
N LEU A 535 3.81 2.29 17.93
CA LEU A 535 3.99 0.84 18.16
C LEU A 535 4.13 0.64 19.68
N ASN A 536 3.09 1.01 20.43
CA ASN A 536 3.17 1.27 21.86
C ASN A 536 2.99 0.04 22.74
N ASN A 537 2.82 -1.15 22.17
CA ASN A 537 2.66 -2.38 22.96
C ASN A 537 3.34 -3.54 22.24
N VAL A 538 4.57 -3.88 22.62
CA VAL A 538 5.07 -5.25 22.42
C VAL A 538 5.05 -5.96 23.75
N ILE A 539 4.42 -7.13 23.73
CA ILE A 539 4.23 -7.99 24.87
C ILE A 539 5.06 -9.24 24.57
N GLY A 540 6.13 -9.42 25.33
CA GLY A 540 7.03 -10.56 25.20
C GLY A 540 7.28 -11.21 26.57
N PRO A 541 7.49 -12.54 26.61
CA PRO A 541 7.88 -13.22 27.83
C PRO A 541 9.31 -12.88 28.22
N ILE A 542 9.56 -12.73 29.52
CA ILE A 542 10.91 -12.70 30.11
C ILE A 542 11.12 -14.04 30.81
N GLU A 543 12.14 -14.79 30.38
CA GLU A 543 12.55 -16.05 31.01
C GLU A 543 13.69 -15.81 32.01
N ASP A 544 13.52 -16.33 33.24
CA ASP A 544 14.61 -16.51 34.20
C ASP A 544 14.86 -18.01 34.37
N GLU A 545 15.98 -18.50 33.84
CA GLU A 545 16.40 -19.91 33.92
C GLU A 545 16.47 -20.44 35.36
N SER A 546 16.55 -19.55 36.36
CA SER A 546 16.72 -19.93 37.76
C SER A 546 15.41 -20.13 38.54
N THR A 547 14.27 -19.63 38.05
CA THR A 547 13.02 -19.60 38.83
C THR A 547 11.76 -20.20 38.19
N GLU A 548 11.79 -20.65 36.92
CA GLU A 548 10.59 -21.10 36.16
C GLU A 548 9.45 -20.04 36.18
N ALA A 549 9.77 -18.77 36.41
CA ALA A 549 8.80 -17.69 36.52
C ALA A 549 8.70 -16.92 35.21
N TYR A 550 7.53 -16.96 34.57
CA TYR A 550 7.20 -16.15 33.40
C TYR A 550 6.67 -14.78 33.85
N GLY A 551 7.29 -13.70 33.38
CA GLY A 551 6.81 -12.33 33.58
C GLY A 551 6.39 -11.69 32.26
N ARG A 552 5.37 -10.85 32.33
CA ARG A 552 4.93 -10.00 31.23
C ARG A 552 5.54 -8.62 31.39
N ALA A 553 5.98 -8.03 30.29
CA ALA A 553 6.53 -6.68 30.24
C ALA A 553 5.76 -5.91 29.17
N ASP A 554 4.73 -5.16 29.57
CA ASP A 554 4.10 -4.21 28.66
C ASP A 554 5.01 -2.98 28.53
N VAL A 555 5.79 -2.91 27.46
CA VAL A 555 6.71 -1.78 27.20
C VAL A 555 6.03 -0.74 26.31
N SER A 556 5.63 0.39 26.90
CA SER A 556 5.05 1.52 26.16
C SER A 556 6.08 2.61 26.00
N VAL A 557 6.48 2.95 24.77
CA VAL A 557 7.50 3.98 24.52
C VAL A 557 6.87 5.25 23.95
N GLU A 558 6.83 6.31 24.75
CA GLU A 558 6.48 7.64 24.25
C GLU A 558 7.77 8.44 24.04
N VAL A 559 7.98 8.89 22.80
CA VAL A 559 9.09 9.76 22.42
C VAL A 559 8.54 11.19 22.33
N GLU A 560 8.87 12.03 23.30
CA GLU A 560 8.62 13.47 23.18
C GLU A 560 9.70 14.08 22.27
N GLU A 561 9.30 14.86 21.25
CA GLU A 561 10.27 15.58 20.43
C GLU A 561 11.10 16.57 21.27
N PRO A 562 12.43 16.69 21.04
CA PRO A 562 13.29 17.58 21.81
C PRO A 562 12.97 19.05 21.55
N SER A 563 13.31 19.90 22.52
CA SER A 563 13.32 21.34 22.32
C SER A 563 14.59 21.90 21.66
N GLU A 564 15.73 21.18 21.64
CA GLU A 564 17.02 21.69 21.10
C GLU A 564 17.96 20.56 20.58
N GLU A 565 18.67 20.80 19.46
CA GLU A 565 19.74 19.96 18.87
C GLU A 565 21.11 20.37 19.45
N ASN A 566 22.00 19.39 19.73
CA ASN A 566 23.35 19.69 20.21
C ASN A 566 24.26 20.14 19.05
N PRO A 567 25.34 20.91 19.31
CA PRO A 567 26.24 21.41 18.26
C PRO A 567 26.96 20.35 17.41
N ASP A 568 26.93 19.08 17.80
CA ASP A 568 27.48 17.94 17.07
C ASP A 568 26.41 17.14 16.29
N GLY A 569 25.17 17.63 16.26
CA GLY A 569 24.04 17.02 15.57
C GLY A 569 23.32 15.91 16.34
N SER A 570 23.71 15.66 17.60
CA SER A 570 23.00 14.73 18.47
C SER A 570 21.70 15.37 19.01
N ARG A 571 20.70 14.53 19.30
CA ARG A 571 19.41 14.97 19.86
C ARG A 571 19.11 14.22 21.15
N VAL A 572 18.63 14.96 22.14
CA VAL A 572 18.16 14.38 23.41
C VAL A 572 16.69 14.05 23.29
N LEU A 573 16.37 12.77 23.16
CA LEU A 573 14.99 12.28 23.20
C LEU A 573 14.60 11.97 24.63
N ARG A 574 13.40 12.39 25.05
CA ARG A 574 12.78 11.82 26.24
C ARG A 574 12.08 10.54 25.87
N ILE A 575 12.50 9.47 26.52
CA ILE A 575 11.92 8.15 26.40
C ILE A 575 11.15 7.90 27.70
N HIS A 576 9.83 7.78 27.55
CA HIS A 576 8.96 7.30 28.61
C HIS A 576 8.67 5.84 28.32
N ALA A 577 9.23 4.93 29.12
CA ALA A 577 8.95 3.52 29.07
C ALA A 577 8.28 3.07 30.37
N SER A 578 7.08 2.53 30.28
CA SER A 578 6.51 1.74 31.39
C SER A 578 6.75 0.26 31.11
N VAL A 579 6.98 -0.54 32.14
CA VAL A 579 7.00 -2.00 32.09
C VAL A 579 6.00 -2.50 33.12
N ASN A 580 4.86 -3.03 32.66
CA ASN A 580 3.79 -3.50 33.54
C ASN A 580 3.74 -5.03 33.58
N GLU A 581 3.22 -5.59 34.68
CA GLU A 581 2.96 -7.03 34.91
C GLU A 581 4.21 -7.93 35.14
N LEU A 582 5.30 -7.36 35.64
CA LEU A 582 6.45 -8.15 36.08
C LEU A 582 6.14 -8.89 37.38
N SER A 583 6.49 -10.19 37.43
CA SER A 583 6.48 -10.92 38.69
C SER A 583 7.48 -10.27 39.66
N SER A 584 7.18 -10.24 40.96
CA SER A 584 8.07 -9.64 41.97
C SER A 584 9.44 -10.33 42.09
N ALA A 585 9.63 -11.47 41.41
CA ALA A 585 10.91 -12.18 41.31
C ALA A 585 11.81 -11.64 40.19
N LEU A 586 11.24 -11.05 39.13
CA LEU A 586 11.96 -10.52 37.95
C LEU A 586 12.38 -9.04 38.11
N LEU A 587 11.79 -8.32 39.07
CA LEU A 587 12.19 -6.97 39.46
C LEU A 587 13.33 -7.04 40.49
N SER A 588 14.54 -7.37 40.04
CA SER A 588 15.75 -7.37 40.86
C SER A 588 16.56 -6.08 40.66
N ASP A 589 17.59 -5.85 41.48
CA ASP A 589 18.55 -4.74 41.25
C ASP A 589 19.38 -4.93 39.96
N GLU A 590 19.21 -6.06 39.23
CA GLU A 590 19.94 -6.43 38.01
C GLU A 590 19.11 -6.24 36.73
N THR A 591 17.84 -5.84 36.82
CA THR A 591 17.01 -5.55 35.63
C THR A 591 17.46 -4.27 34.94
N ALA A 592 17.93 -4.37 33.69
CA ALA A 592 18.35 -3.24 32.88
C ALA A 592 17.40 -3.04 31.68
N ILE A 593 17.02 -1.79 31.42
CA ILE A 593 16.34 -1.41 30.18
C ILE A 593 17.38 -0.76 29.26
N GLN A 594 17.53 -1.28 28.04
CA GLN A 594 18.55 -0.83 27.10
C GLN A 594 17.92 -0.49 25.76
N LEU A 595 18.41 0.57 25.12
CA LEU A 595 18.18 0.82 23.70
C LEU A 595 19.31 0.12 22.94
N VAL A 596 18.98 -0.73 21.97
CA VAL A 596 19.95 -1.55 21.23
C VAL A 596 19.66 -1.53 19.72
N ASN A 597 20.67 -1.89 18.94
CA ASN A 597 20.51 -2.18 17.52
C ASN A 597 19.80 -3.54 17.33
N ILE A 598 18.77 -3.60 16.49
CA ILE A 598 18.04 -4.85 16.21
C ILE A 598 18.94 -5.87 15.50
N ALA A 599 19.83 -5.41 14.62
CA ALA A 599 20.71 -6.28 13.84
C ALA A 599 21.83 -6.92 14.69
N ASP A 600 22.24 -6.28 15.79
CA ASP A 600 23.15 -6.85 16.79
C ASP A 600 22.72 -6.38 18.19
N ARG A 601 21.98 -7.23 18.90
CA ARG A 601 21.42 -6.91 20.23
C ARG A 601 22.48 -6.71 21.32
N ASN A 602 23.75 -7.01 21.04
CA ASN A 602 24.86 -6.70 21.94
C ASN A 602 25.38 -5.26 21.75
N ASP A 603 25.00 -4.60 20.66
CA ASP A 603 25.29 -3.19 20.40
C ASP A 603 24.32 -2.29 21.18
N VAL A 604 24.67 -2.02 22.44
CA VAL A 604 23.89 -1.17 23.33
C VAL A 604 24.11 0.29 22.99
N VAL A 605 23.07 0.92 22.46
CA VAL A 605 23.01 2.36 22.15
C VAL A 605 22.94 3.18 23.44
N SER A 606 22.09 2.78 24.39
CA SER A 606 21.96 3.47 25.68
C SER A 606 21.42 2.54 26.78
N ASN A 607 21.79 2.82 28.03
CA ASN A 607 21.20 2.20 29.22
C ASN A 607 20.23 3.20 29.87
N LEU A 608 19.05 2.74 30.24
CA LEU A 608 18.02 3.52 30.92
C LEU A 608 17.88 3.06 32.37
N ASP A 609 17.96 3.99 33.31
CA ASP A 609 17.79 3.70 34.74
C ASP A 609 16.33 3.34 35.04
N ALA A 610 16.09 2.12 35.52
CA ALA A 610 14.75 1.66 35.87
C ALA A 610 14.36 1.98 37.32
N GLY A 611 13.18 2.58 37.51
CA GLY A 611 12.59 2.82 38.83
C GLY A 611 11.46 1.82 39.12
N ALA A 612 11.59 1.04 40.20
CA ALA A 612 10.49 0.17 40.65
C ALA A 612 9.32 1.00 41.22
N SER A 613 8.10 0.69 40.79
CA SER A 613 6.89 1.30 41.34
C SER A 613 6.62 0.80 42.77
N SER A 614 5.83 1.57 43.54
CA SER A 614 5.53 1.26 44.94
C SER A 614 4.68 0.00 45.14
N ASP A 615 4.06 -0.54 44.09
CA ASP A 615 3.23 -1.75 44.15
C ASP A 615 4.02 -3.06 43.89
N GLY A 616 5.29 -2.95 43.46
CA GLY A 616 6.17 -4.08 43.20
C GLY A 616 5.78 -4.95 41.99
N ARG A 617 4.94 -4.43 41.09
CA ARG A 617 4.46 -5.13 39.88
C ARG A 617 4.75 -4.38 38.57
N SER A 618 5.18 -3.13 38.66
CA SER A 618 5.52 -2.30 37.50
C SER A 618 6.89 -1.64 37.69
N ALA A 619 7.67 -1.51 36.62
CA ALA A 619 8.82 -0.62 36.56
C ALA A 619 8.49 0.56 35.64
N TYR A 620 8.85 1.77 36.04
CA TYR A 620 8.72 2.96 35.20
C TYR A 620 10.11 3.50 34.94
N VAL A 621 10.35 3.83 33.67
CA VAL A 621 11.60 4.37 33.18
C VAL A 621 11.26 5.67 32.48
N THR A 622 11.80 6.75 33.01
CA THR A 622 11.77 8.05 32.35
C THR A 622 13.20 8.48 32.24
N GLY A 623 13.73 8.43 31.03
CA GLY A 623 15.12 8.72 30.74
C GLY A 623 15.26 9.64 29.54
N GLU A 624 16.30 10.47 29.57
CA GLU A 624 16.73 11.24 28.41
C GLU A 624 17.85 10.45 27.73
N VAL A 625 17.71 10.15 26.44
CA VAL A 625 18.74 9.50 25.62
C VAL A 625 19.22 10.47 24.58
N GLU A 626 20.50 10.74 24.60
CA GLU A 626 21.17 11.50 23.54
C GLU A 626 21.56 10.53 22.42
N LEU A 627 20.94 10.70 21.24
CA LEU A 627 21.23 9.91 20.05
C LEU A 627 22.02 10.74 19.05
N THR A 628 23.05 10.14 18.46
CA THR A 628 23.71 10.73 17.27
C THR A 628 22.74 10.77 16.09
N SER A 629 23.03 11.55 15.05
CA SER A 629 22.19 11.60 13.85
C SER A 629 22.01 10.21 13.19
N ASP A 630 23.05 9.37 13.22
CA ASP A 630 23.00 7.99 12.71
C ASP A 630 22.09 7.10 13.57
N GLN A 631 22.15 7.24 14.90
CA GLN A 631 21.28 6.51 15.83
C GLN A 631 19.84 7.01 15.76
N LEU A 632 19.62 8.30 15.52
CA LEU A 632 18.30 8.86 15.28
C LEU A 632 17.70 8.32 13.97
N THR A 633 18.52 8.19 12.92
CA THR A 633 18.11 7.57 11.66
C THR A 633 17.77 6.10 11.86
N ALA A 634 18.60 5.38 12.63
CA ALA A 634 18.34 4.01 13.04
C ALA A 634 17.07 3.87 13.90
N LEU A 635 16.71 4.90 14.68
CA LEU A 635 15.45 4.93 15.41
C LEU A 635 14.26 5.11 14.45
N MET A 636 14.37 6.07 13.54
CA MET A 636 13.30 6.44 12.61
C MET A 636 13.01 5.35 11.58
N ASN A 637 14.04 4.64 11.10
CA ASN A 637 13.87 3.50 10.19
C ASN A 637 13.50 2.19 10.95
N GLY A 638 13.35 2.27 12.27
CA GLY A 638 12.99 1.16 13.14
C GLY A 638 14.09 0.11 13.33
N SER A 639 15.36 0.44 13.09
CA SER A 639 16.50 -0.45 13.37
C SER A 639 16.90 -0.47 14.84
N LEU A 640 16.29 0.34 15.70
CA LEU A 640 16.49 0.32 17.15
C LEU A 640 15.30 -0.28 17.90
N ALA A 641 15.61 -1.04 18.94
CA ALA A 641 14.62 -1.58 19.87
C ALA A 641 15.04 -1.31 21.32
N MET A 642 14.05 -1.17 22.19
CA MET A 642 14.23 -1.26 23.61
C MET A 642 14.15 -2.72 24.04
N ILE A 643 15.12 -3.16 24.83
CA ILE A 643 15.12 -4.48 25.45
C ILE A 643 15.10 -4.35 26.96
N VAL A 644 14.41 -5.28 27.61
CA VAL A 644 14.47 -5.48 29.06
C VAL A 644 15.30 -6.74 29.30
N ARG A 645 16.42 -6.59 30.00
CA ARG A 645 17.31 -7.68 30.41
C ARG A 645 17.18 -7.93 31.91
N THR A 646 17.05 -9.17 32.32
CA THR A 646 17.06 -9.58 33.74
C THR A 646 18.39 -10.17 34.20
N ASP A 647 19.31 -10.46 33.26
CA ASP A 647 20.70 -10.87 33.49
C ASP A 647 21.63 -10.46 32.31
N ASP A 648 22.92 -10.81 32.36
CA ASP A 648 23.90 -10.57 31.28
C ASP A 648 23.71 -11.52 30.05
N SER A 649 22.60 -12.27 29.95
CA SER A 649 22.36 -13.29 28.90
C SER A 649 21.34 -12.81 27.85
N PRO A 650 21.58 -13.05 26.54
CA PRO A 650 20.62 -12.74 25.48
C PRO A 650 19.39 -13.67 25.42
N GLU A 651 19.38 -14.76 26.18
CA GLU A 651 18.40 -15.85 26.03
C GLU A 651 17.07 -15.63 26.82
N GLY A 652 16.88 -14.47 27.46
CA GLY A 652 15.68 -14.13 28.27
C GLY A 652 15.12 -12.71 28.10
N GLU A 653 15.30 -12.08 26.93
CA GLU A 653 14.95 -10.66 26.70
C GLU A 653 13.49 -10.41 26.27
N ALA A 654 12.82 -9.42 26.87
CA ALA A 654 11.62 -8.81 26.27
C ALA A 654 12.04 -7.65 25.36
N ILE A 655 11.55 -7.63 24.12
CA ILE A 655 11.96 -6.68 23.07
C ILE A 655 10.76 -5.85 22.65
N ALA A 656 10.91 -4.54 22.67
CA ALA A 656 9.94 -3.59 22.15
C ALA A 656 10.62 -2.67 21.13
N PRO A 657 10.25 -2.71 19.84
CA PRO A 657 10.73 -1.74 18.87
C PRO A 657 10.43 -0.32 19.36
N VAL A 658 11.38 0.59 19.25
CA VAL A 658 11.10 2.00 19.55
C VAL A 658 10.65 2.64 18.26
N ALA A 659 9.36 2.92 18.15
CA ALA A 659 8.82 3.71 17.05
C ALA A 659 8.53 5.12 17.53
N VAL A 660 9.10 6.11 16.86
CA VAL A 660 8.59 7.48 16.94
C VAL A 660 7.17 7.45 16.37
N THR A 661 6.22 8.15 16.98
CA THR A 661 4.83 8.17 16.52
C THR A 661 4.77 8.62 15.06
N HIS A 662 4.37 7.73 14.14
CA HIS A 662 4.18 8.07 12.73
C HIS A 662 2.72 8.43 12.47
N THR A 663 2.50 9.38 11.57
CA THR A 663 1.20 9.64 10.95
C THR A 663 0.85 8.49 10.00
N TYR A 664 -0.44 8.13 9.90
CA TYR A 664 -0.88 7.03 9.05
C TYR A 664 -0.83 7.44 7.56
N PRO A 665 -0.07 6.74 6.69
CA PRO A 665 0.13 7.17 5.31
C PRO A 665 -1.01 6.80 4.34
N GLY A 666 -2.01 6.05 4.80
CA GLY A 666 -3.01 5.44 3.91
C GLY A 666 -2.38 4.40 2.98
N THR A 667 -2.99 4.13 1.83
CA THR A 667 -2.47 3.15 0.86
C THR A 667 -1.56 3.79 -0.20
N HIS A 668 -0.45 3.14 -0.55
CA HIS A 668 0.43 3.59 -1.63
C HIS A 668 -0.07 3.20 -3.03
N ALA A 669 -0.91 2.16 -3.12
CA ALA A 669 -1.45 1.64 -4.37
C ALA A 669 -2.95 1.96 -4.50
N PRO A 670 -3.44 2.24 -5.72
CA PRO A 670 -4.88 2.36 -5.93
C PRO A 670 -5.56 0.99 -5.79
N TYR A 671 -6.77 1.01 -5.23
CA TYR A 671 -7.68 -0.14 -5.26
C TYR A 671 -8.54 -0.13 -6.53
N MET A 672 -8.62 -1.26 -7.22
CA MET A 672 -9.15 -1.34 -8.57
C MET A 672 -10.22 -2.42 -8.72
N SER A 673 -11.28 -2.12 -9.46
CA SER A 673 -12.20 -3.14 -10.00
C SER A 673 -13.10 -2.55 -11.09
N ALA A 674 -13.03 -3.12 -12.30
CA ALA A 674 -13.76 -2.71 -13.49
C ALA A 674 -15.28 -2.80 -13.32
N ASN A 675 -15.72 -3.73 -12.49
CA ASN A 675 -17.13 -4.03 -12.28
C ASN A 675 -17.66 -3.50 -10.95
N MET A 676 -16.93 -2.57 -10.31
CA MET A 676 -17.38 -1.85 -9.13
C MET A 676 -17.33 -0.33 -9.36
N ASP A 677 -18.27 0.43 -8.80
CA ASP A 677 -18.28 1.90 -8.88
C ASP A 677 -18.69 2.49 -7.53
N PHE A 678 -17.82 3.32 -6.95
CA PHE A 678 -18.03 3.96 -5.65
C PHE A 678 -18.34 5.44 -5.75
N ALA A 679 -18.52 6.01 -6.94
CA ALA A 679 -18.71 7.46 -7.11
C ALA A 679 -19.86 8.05 -6.24
N GLU A 680 -20.89 7.26 -5.99
CA GLU A 680 -22.06 7.64 -5.16
C GLU A 680 -21.96 7.16 -3.70
N ASP A 681 -20.90 6.43 -3.31
CA ASP A 681 -20.66 6.05 -1.91
C ASP A 681 -20.14 7.28 -1.11
N PRO A 682 -20.72 7.63 0.05
CA PRO A 682 -20.36 8.81 0.81
C PRO A 682 -18.94 8.78 1.41
N PHE A 683 -18.33 7.60 1.52
CA PHE A 683 -17.01 7.41 2.11
C PHE A 683 -15.94 7.10 1.06
N LEU A 684 -16.25 6.23 0.09
CA LEU A 684 -15.31 5.85 -0.98
C LEU A 684 -15.40 6.75 -2.21
N GLY A 685 -16.54 7.41 -2.46
CA GLY A 685 -16.71 8.35 -3.58
C GLY A 685 -15.68 9.48 -3.62
N PRO A 686 -15.29 10.10 -2.50
CA PRO A 686 -14.20 11.08 -2.48
C PRO A 686 -12.83 10.52 -2.90
N LEU A 687 -12.61 9.19 -2.82
CA LEU A 687 -11.37 8.51 -3.23
C LEU A 687 -11.44 7.99 -4.67
N GLN A 688 -12.62 7.99 -5.30
CA GLN A 688 -12.82 7.51 -6.65
C GLN A 688 -12.17 8.47 -7.66
N LEU A 689 -11.25 7.94 -8.46
CA LEU A 689 -10.60 8.69 -9.53
C LEU A 689 -11.61 9.07 -10.63
N THR A 690 -11.43 10.26 -11.22
CA THR A 690 -12.36 10.78 -12.23
C THR A 690 -12.33 9.92 -13.48
N LYS A 691 -13.50 9.44 -13.90
CA LYS A 691 -13.69 8.65 -15.12
C LYS A 691 -13.08 9.34 -16.35
N GLY A 692 -12.25 8.61 -17.09
CA GLY A 692 -11.60 9.08 -18.33
C GLY A 692 -10.23 9.74 -18.15
N ARG A 693 -9.76 9.96 -16.91
CA ARG A 693 -8.34 10.22 -16.66
C ARG A 693 -7.63 8.88 -16.53
N LYS A 694 -6.65 8.66 -17.40
CA LYS A 694 -5.79 7.50 -17.38
C LYS A 694 -4.50 7.86 -16.66
N TYR A 695 -4.10 7.05 -15.69
CA TYR A 695 -2.99 7.34 -14.81
C TYR A 695 -1.88 6.34 -15.03
N VAL A 696 -0.66 6.85 -15.22
CA VAL A 696 0.54 6.01 -15.27
C VAL A 696 1.22 6.03 -13.91
N ASN A 697 1.62 4.85 -13.45
CA ASN A 697 2.15 4.52 -12.13
C ASN A 697 1.11 4.65 -11.00
N ARG A 698 1.56 4.97 -9.78
CA ARG A 698 0.75 4.88 -8.56
C ARG A 698 -0.19 6.07 -8.38
N ARG A 699 -1.34 5.78 -7.78
CA ARG A 699 -2.25 6.77 -7.19
C ARG A 699 -2.56 6.35 -5.75
N PRO A 700 -1.73 6.78 -4.79
CA PRO A 700 -1.98 6.53 -3.37
C PRO A 700 -3.38 7.01 -2.97
N ASN A 701 -3.92 6.42 -1.90
CA ASN A 701 -5.17 6.86 -1.27
C ASN A 701 -6.37 6.99 -2.22
N SER A 702 -6.48 6.08 -3.20
CA SER A 702 -7.50 6.19 -4.25
C SER A 702 -8.11 4.86 -4.66
N THR A 703 -9.26 4.93 -5.34
CA THR A 703 -9.89 3.78 -5.99
C THR A 703 -10.32 4.11 -7.42
N THR A 704 -10.39 3.11 -8.31
CA THR A 704 -10.76 3.29 -9.72
C THR A 704 -11.46 2.08 -10.32
N ASN A 705 -12.31 2.32 -11.31
CA ASN A 705 -12.93 1.31 -12.16
C ASN A 705 -12.48 1.39 -13.63
N ALA A 706 -11.50 2.24 -13.90
CA ALA A 706 -10.80 2.36 -15.18
C ALA A 706 -9.45 1.63 -15.12
N PRO A 707 -8.86 1.24 -16.27
CA PRO A 707 -7.51 0.70 -16.29
C PRO A 707 -6.51 1.69 -15.71
N MET A 708 -5.52 1.14 -15.02
CA MET A 708 -4.30 1.85 -14.64
C MET A 708 -3.18 1.44 -15.58
N PHE A 709 -2.14 2.26 -15.64
CA PHE A 709 -0.98 1.98 -16.47
C PHE A 709 0.26 1.93 -15.59
N ILE A 710 1.13 0.95 -15.79
CA ILE A 710 2.41 0.86 -15.08
C ILE A 710 3.53 0.97 -16.10
N GLN A 711 4.49 1.85 -15.86
CA GLN A 711 5.68 1.93 -16.69
C GLN A 711 6.75 0.99 -16.15
N ALA A 712 7.29 0.12 -17.00
CA ALA A 712 8.38 -0.78 -16.67
C ALA A 712 9.34 -0.91 -17.85
N GLY A 713 10.62 -0.57 -17.66
CA GLY A 713 11.64 -0.69 -18.71
C GLY A 713 11.35 0.11 -19.99
N GLY A 714 10.59 1.19 -19.87
CA GLY A 714 10.11 2.02 -20.98
C GLY A 714 8.98 1.48 -21.82
N GLU A 715 8.42 0.33 -21.44
CA GLU A 715 7.12 -0.11 -21.90
C GLU A 715 6.03 0.39 -20.94
N ILE A 716 4.82 0.56 -21.47
CA ILE A 716 3.63 0.85 -20.68
C ILE A 716 2.78 -0.43 -20.68
N ILE A 717 2.43 -0.89 -19.48
CA ILE A 717 1.63 -2.08 -19.23
C ILE A 717 0.27 -1.62 -18.72
N GLY A 718 -0.80 -2.08 -19.37
CA GLY A 718 -2.17 -1.82 -18.91
C GLY A 718 -2.53 -2.81 -17.80
N VAL A 719 -3.17 -2.32 -16.74
CA VAL A 719 -3.66 -3.15 -15.63
C VAL A 719 -5.16 -2.95 -15.50
N VAL A 720 -5.90 -4.05 -15.61
CA VAL A 720 -7.35 -4.12 -15.44
C VAL A 720 -7.64 -5.01 -14.24
N ALA A 721 -8.60 -4.64 -13.41
CA ALA A 721 -8.98 -5.42 -12.24
C ALA A 721 -10.46 -5.84 -12.30
N ALA A 722 -10.86 -6.93 -11.67
CA ALA A 722 -12.28 -7.29 -11.50
C ALA A 722 -12.53 -8.11 -10.23
N THR A 723 -13.72 -7.96 -9.65
CA THR A 723 -14.08 -8.60 -8.37
C THR A 723 -15.32 -9.45 -8.55
N THR A 724 -15.48 -10.51 -7.76
CA THR A 724 -16.64 -11.40 -7.83
C THR A 724 -17.97 -10.63 -7.76
N PRO A 725 -18.90 -10.85 -8.71
CA PRO A 725 -20.23 -10.22 -8.66
C PRO A 725 -21.10 -10.67 -7.48
N THR A 726 -20.72 -11.76 -6.79
CA THR A 726 -21.43 -12.25 -5.60
C THR A 726 -21.04 -11.51 -4.32
N MET A 727 -20.10 -10.56 -4.40
CA MET A 727 -19.58 -9.85 -3.23
C MET A 727 -20.65 -9.20 -2.33
N PRO A 728 -21.76 -8.62 -2.83
CA PRO A 728 -22.85 -8.14 -1.97
C PRO A 728 -23.54 -9.20 -1.09
N SER A 729 -23.35 -10.49 -1.41
CA SER A 729 -23.83 -11.63 -0.61
C SER A 729 -22.77 -12.23 0.33
N LEU A 730 -21.49 -11.95 0.07
CA LEU A 730 -20.33 -12.50 0.79
C LEU A 730 -19.83 -11.55 1.89
N ALA A 731 -19.74 -10.26 1.60
CA ALA A 731 -19.48 -9.23 2.61
C ALA A 731 -20.81 -8.82 3.28
N SER A 732 -20.73 -8.14 4.44
CA SER A 732 -21.94 -7.56 5.06
C SER A 732 -22.64 -6.58 4.09
N ASN A 733 -23.82 -6.02 4.41
CA ASN A 733 -24.55 -5.07 3.53
C ASN A 733 -23.77 -3.73 3.26
N SER A 734 -22.45 -3.72 3.47
CA SER A 734 -21.50 -2.62 3.55
C SER A 734 -21.14 -1.96 2.23
N VAL A 735 -21.27 -2.64 1.09
CA VAL A 735 -21.14 -2.01 -0.25
C VAL A 735 -22.34 -1.11 -0.54
N GLY A 736 -23.49 -1.39 0.09
CA GLY A 736 -24.80 -0.81 -0.20
C GLY A 736 -24.99 0.67 0.17
N ASN A 737 -23.94 1.39 0.57
CA ASN A 737 -23.99 2.83 0.84
C ASN A 737 -23.92 3.70 -0.43
N GLY A 738 -24.17 3.14 -1.63
CA GLY A 738 -24.06 3.85 -2.90
C GLY A 738 -23.02 3.23 -3.85
N GLY A 739 -22.22 2.27 -3.37
CA GLY A 739 -21.39 1.42 -4.21
C GLY A 739 -22.23 0.49 -5.10
N VAL A 740 -21.85 0.37 -6.37
CA VAL A 740 -22.52 -0.48 -7.36
C VAL A 740 -21.57 -1.61 -7.75
N VAL A 741 -22.06 -2.86 -7.70
CA VAL A 741 -21.35 -4.05 -8.22
C VAL A 741 -22.11 -4.54 -9.44
N THR A 742 -21.38 -4.81 -10.52
CA THR A 742 -21.92 -5.24 -11.81
C THR A 742 -21.33 -6.59 -12.25
N PRO A 743 -22.04 -7.38 -13.07
CA PRO A 743 -23.44 -7.18 -13.46
C PRO A 743 -24.39 -7.39 -12.28
N GLU A 744 -25.46 -6.58 -12.23
CA GLU A 744 -26.49 -6.73 -11.19
C GLU A 744 -27.27 -8.03 -11.40
N ASN A 745 -27.65 -8.70 -10.30
CA ASN A 745 -28.36 -9.99 -10.34
C ASN A 745 -27.59 -11.11 -11.08
N TRP A 746 -26.27 -11.10 -10.94
CA TRP A 746 -25.41 -12.12 -11.52
C TRP A 746 -25.81 -13.54 -11.11
N SER A 747 -25.59 -14.49 -12.01
CA SER A 747 -25.78 -15.92 -11.76
C SER A 747 -24.70 -16.72 -12.46
N SER A 748 -24.25 -17.81 -11.84
CA SER A 748 -23.23 -18.73 -12.36
C SER A 748 -23.75 -19.59 -13.52
N ASN A 749 -24.05 -18.94 -14.64
CA ASN A 749 -24.41 -19.56 -15.89
C ASN A 749 -23.72 -18.83 -17.06
N GLN A 750 -23.84 -19.40 -18.25
CA GLN A 750 -23.20 -18.86 -19.45
C GLN A 750 -23.45 -17.36 -19.65
N GLN A 751 -24.70 -16.89 -19.50
CA GLN A 751 -25.01 -15.46 -19.67
C GLN A 751 -24.33 -14.59 -18.61
N GLY A 752 -24.31 -15.03 -17.35
CA GLY A 752 -23.65 -14.27 -16.29
C GLY A 752 -22.14 -14.15 -16.48
N TYR A 753 -21.48 -15.19 -17.00
CA TYR A 753 -20.07 -15.14 -17.36
C TYR A 753 -19.82 -14.28 -18.60
N ASP A 754 -20.68 -14.35 -19.62
CA ASP A 754 -20.59 -13.51 -20.81
C ASP A 754 -20.74 -12.01 -20.45
N ASP A 755 -21.68 -11.69 -19.54
CA ASP A 755 -21.91 -10.31 -19.07
C ASP A 755 -20.71 -9.78 -18.26
N LEU A 756 -20.13 -10.60 -17.38
CA LEU A 756 -18.93 -10.24 -16.62
C LEU A 756 -17.72 -10.06 -17.55
N ALA A 757 -17.48 -11.00 -18.46
CA ALA A 757 -16.39 -10.92 -19.43
C ALA A 757 -16.51 -9.66 -20.32
N ALA A 758 -17.72 -9.27 -20.72
CA ALA A 758 -17.94 -8.05 -21.50
C ALA A 758 -17.55 -6.76 -20.73
N LEU A 759 -17.76 -6.72 -19.41
CA LEU A 759 -17.34 -5.59 -18.57
C LEU A 759 -15.82 -5.50 -18.48
N ILE A 760 -15.15 -6.64 -18.28
CA ILE A 760 -13.68 -6.74 -18.23
C ILE A 760 -13.10 -6.37 -19.60
N GLN A 761 -13.65 -6.93 -20.69
CA GLN A 761 -13.19 -6.67 -22.06
C GLN A 761 -13.24 -5.19 -22.41
N ALA A 762 -14.29 -4.47 -22.00
CA ALA A 762 -14.37 -3.03 -22.24
C ALA A 762 -13.21 -2.24 -21.60
N GLN A 763 -12.71 -2.69 -20.45
CA GLN A 763 -11.53 -2.08 -19.82
C GLN A 763 -10.22 -2.56 -20.45
N VAL A 764 -10.15 -3.81 -20.94
CA VAL A 764 -8.99 -4.30 -21.71
C VAL A 764 -8.86 -3.50 -23.02
N ASP A 765 -9.96 -3.28 -23.73
CA ASP A 765 -9.99 -2.46 -24.93
C ASP A 765 -9.53 -1.02 -24.64
N ASP A 766 -9.95 -0.44 -23.51
CA ASP A 766 -9.49 0.90 -23.09
C ASP A 766 -8.03 0.92 -22.65
N ALA A 767 -7.54 -0.16 -22.05
CA ALA A 767 -6.12 -0.32 -21.70
C ALA A 767 -5.26 -0.35 -22.97
N LEU A 768 -5.67 -1.06 -24.02
CA LEU A 768 -4.95 -1.15 -25.30
C LEU A 768 -4.83 0.20 -26.03
N LEU A 769 -5.78 1.12 -25.81
CA LEU A 769 -5.67 2.49 -26.32
C LEU A 769 -4.58 3.31 -25.61
N GLY A 770 -4.01 2.81 -24.52
CA GLY A 770 -2.98 3.51 -23.76
C GLY A 770 -3.49 4.73 -22.99
N PRO A 771 -2.58 5.45 -22.29
CA PRO A 771 -2.91 6.55 -21.38
C PRO A 771 -3.58 7.76 -22.04
N ASP A 772 -3.53 7.92 -23.36
CA ASP A 772 -4.24 9.01 -24.04
C ASP A 772 -5.63 8.64 -24.56
N GLY A 773 -5.95 7.35 -24.58
CA GLY A 773 -7.23 6.85 -25.10
C GLY A 773 -7.40 7.06 -26.60
N GLU A 774 -6.33 7.31 -27.35
CA GLU A 774 -6.36 7.54 -28.79
C GLU A 774 -5.57 6.44 -29.52
N GLN A 775 -6.22 5.71 -30.41
CA GLN A 775 -5.54 4.68 -31.20
C GLN A 775 -4.50 5.26 -32.17
N GLY A 776 -3.37 4.56 -32.33
CA GLY A 776 -2.36 4.84 -33.36
C GLY A 776 -1.33 5.89 -32.93
N THR A 777 -1.20 6.10 -31.63
CA THR A 777 -0.33 7.10 -31.02
C THR A 777 1.02 6.46 -30.65
N ASN A 778 1.82 7.13 -29.81
CA ASN A 778 3.12 6.57 -29.41
C ASN A 778 3.05 5.76 -28.13
N ASP A 779 1.87 5.72 -27.53
CA ASP A 779 1.53 5.29 -26.18
C ASP A 779 0.44 4.21 -26.17
N ASP A 780 0.00 3.74 -27.36
CA ASP A 780 -0.72 2.48 -27.53
C ASP A 780 -0.02 1.36 -26.73
N VAL A 781 -0.81 0.63 -25.94
CA VAL A 781 -0.35 -0.47 -25.11
C VAL A 781 -0.58 -1.79 -25.85
N ASN A 782 0.36 -2.72 -25.71
CA ASN A 782 0.25 -4.07 -26.25
C ASN A 782 0.57 -5.15 -25.21
N LYS A 783 0.57 -4.80 -23.93
CA LYS A 783 0.79 -5.70 -22.80
C LYS A 783 -0.28 -5.39 -21.75
N VAL A 784 -1.19 -6.31 -21.49
CA VAL A 784 -2.29 -6.14 -20.54
C VAL A 784 -2.25 -7.23 -19.47
N VAL A 785 -2.24 -6.79 -18.22
CA VAL A 785 -2.42 -7.62 -17.03
C VAL A 785 -3.87 -7.48 -16.56
N VAL A 786 -4.57 -8.60 -16.44
CA VAL A 786 -5.88 -8.66 -15.78
C VAL A 786 -5.70 -9.29 -14.40
N ALA A 787 -6.05 -8.57 -13.34
CA ALA A 787 -6.05 -9.09 -11.97
C ALA A 787 -7.49 -9.30 -11.49
N THR A 788 -7.80 -10.44 -10.90
CA THR A 788 -9.16 -10.75 -10.47
C THR A 788 -9.23 -11.32 -9.07
N HIS A 789 -10.42 -11.21 -8.48
CA HIS A 789 -10.75 -11.83 -7.21
C HIS A 789 -12.12 -12.54 -7.30
N MET A 790 -12.13 -13.78 -7.78
CA MET A 790 -13.37 -14.48 -8.21
C MET A 790 -13.88 -15.55 -7.25
N GLN A 791 -13.22 -15.75 -6.09
CA GLN A 791 -13.57 -16.75 -5.06
C GLN A 791 -13.45 -18.22 -5.49
N LYS A 792 -13.48 -18.53 -6.79
CA LYS A 792 -13.26 -19.87 -7.34
C LYS A 792 -12.36 -19.81 -8.57
N ILE A 793 -11.29 -20.60 -8.54
CA ILE A 793 -10.29 -20.59 -9.61
C ILE A 793 -10.85 -21.04 -10.97
N ASN A 794 -11.89 -21.88 -10.98
CA ASN A 794 -12.50 -22.35 -12.24
C ASN A 794 -13.23 -21.22 -12.99
N ILE A 795 -13.68 -20.17 -12.31
CA ILE A 795 -14.25 -18.99 -12.98
C ILE A 795 -13.17 -18.31 -13.82
N ASP A 796 -11.97 -18.12 -13.28
CA ASP A 796 -10.86 -17.53 -14.01
C ASP A 796 -10.38 -18.44 -15.16
N VAL A 797 -10.14 -19.72 -14.86
CA VAL A 797 -9.53 -20.69 -15.79
C VAL A 797 -10.48 -21.11 -16.92
N GLU A 798 -11.73 -21.47 -16.59
CA GLU A 798 -12.66 -22.08 -17.56
C GLU A 798 -13.61 -21.05 -18.18
N GLU A 799 -13.94 -19.98 -17.44
CA GLU A 799 -15.01 -19.06 -17.86
C GLU A 799 -14.49 -17.71 -18.36
N LEU A 800 -13.56 -17.06 -17.66
CA LEU A 800 -13.14 -15.71 -18.01
C LEU A 800 -12.02 -15.67 -19.06
N VAL A 801 -10.88 -16.32 -18.85
CA VAL A 801 -9.74 -16.24 -19.78
C VAL A 801 -10.12 -16.59 -21.23
N PRO A 802 -10.86 -17.68 -21.52
CA PRO A 802 -11.22 -18.03 -22.90
C PRO A 802 -12.19 -17.06 -23.58
N ARG A 803 -12.79 -16.11 -22.84
CA ARG A 803 -13.73 -15.10 -23.36
C ARG A 803 -13.10 -13.74 -23.61
N LEU A 804 -11.89 -13.49 -23.10
CA LEU A 804 -11.21 -12.21 -23.19
C LEU A 804 -10.24 -12.19 -24.37
N GLU A 805 -10.11 -11.06 -25.04
CA GLU A 805 -9.17 -10.81 -26.15
C GLU A 805 -8.16 -9.73 -25.74
N GLY A 806 -6.89 -9.87 -26.15
CA GLY A 806 -5.86 -8.87 -25.86
C GLY A 806 -5.33 -8.84 -24.42
N VAL A 807 -5.56 -9.92 -23.66
CA VAL A 807 -4.97 -10.16 -22.33
C VAL A 807 -3.70 -10.98 -22.51
N ASP A 808 -2.64 -10.65 -21.77
CA ASP A 808 -1.37 -11.38 -21.84
C ASP A 808 -1.05 -12.09 -20.52
N VAL A 809 -1.36 -11.45 -19.39
CA VAL A 809 -1.13 -12.00 -18.05
C VAL A 809 -2.40 -11.91 -17.23
N TYR A 810 -2.66 -12.95 -16.45
CA TYR A 810 -3.83 -13.04 -15.59
C TYR A 810 -3.42 -13.39 -14.15
N VAL A 811 -3.73 -12.52 -13.18
CA VAL A 811 -3.40 -12.69 -11.76
C VAL A 811 -4.69 -12.96 -11.00
N ALA A 812 -5.00 -14.22 -10.71
CA ALA A 812 -6.22 -14.59 -9.99
C ALA A 812 -6.12 -14.31 -8.48
N GLY A 813 -7.22 -14.52 -7.76
CA GLY A 813 -7.36 -14.35 -6.32
C GLY A 813 -8.74 -14.79 -5.81
N GLY A 814 -8.88 -14.94 -4.49
CA GLY A 814 -10.11 -15.36 -3.80
C GLY A 814 -10.25 -16.87 -3.63
N SER A 815 -9.46 -17.65 -4.36
CA SER A 815 -9.60 -19.12 -4.42
C SER A 815 -8.62 -19.86 -3.51
N ASN A 816 -7.61 -19.17 -2.99
CA ASN A 816 -6.51 -19.73 -2.19
C ASN A 816 -5.78 -20.88 -2.90
N THR A 817 -5.85 -20.93 -4.24
CA THR A 817 -5.31 -22.05 -5.02
C THR A 817 -3.84 -21.80 -5.38
N VAL A 818 -2.93 -22.63 -4.87
CA VAL A 818 -1.50 -22.54 -5.25
C VAL A 818 -1.26 -23.17 -6.61
N PHE A 819 -0.57 -22.44 -7.47
CA PHE A 819 0.00 -22.96 -8.71
C PHE A 819 1.48 -23.22 -8.47
N GLN A 820 1.97 -24.44 -8.72
CA GLN A 820 3.37 -24.77 -8.45
C GLN A 820 3.82 -25.94 -9.32
N ASN A 821 5.04 -25.84 -9.88
CA ASN A 821 5.64 -26.98 -10.57
C ASN A 821 6.01 -28.10 -9.56
N PRO A 822 5.89 -29.39 -9.92
CA PRO A 822 6.08 -30.52 -9.00
C PRO A 822 7.45 -30.60 -8.31
N GLU A 823 8.50 -30.01 -8.90
CA GLU A 823 9.85 -29.98 -8.36
C GLU A 823 10.09 -28.88 -7.32
N ASN A 824 9.22 -27.88 -7.26
CA ASN A 824 9.39 -26.72 -6.39
C ASN A 824 8.80 -26.98 -5.00
N PRO A 825 9.36 -26.37 -3.94
CA PRO A 825 8.86 -26.57 -2.59
C PRO A 825 7.46 -26.01 -2.41
N LEU A 826 6.69 -26.63 -1.51
CA LEU A 826 5.41 -26.12 -1.03
C LEU A 826 5.58 -25.63 0.42
N TYR A 827 4.68 -24.75 0.84
CA TYR A 827 4.50 -24.40 2.23
C TYR A 827 4.13 -25.67 3.02
N PRO A 828 4.63 -25.87 4.25
CA PRO A 828 4.37 -27.06 5.05
C PRO A 828 2.87 -27.40 5.14
N GLY A 829 2.51 -28.65 4.81
CA GLY A 829 1.11 -29.11 4.78
C GLY A 829 0.29 -28.62 3.57
N GLY A 830 0.88 -27.83 2.68
CA GLY A 830 0.23 -27.34 1.47
C GLY A 830 0.19 -28.37 0.34
N SER A 831 -0.74 -28.15 -0.59
CA SER A 831 -0.86 -28.90 -1.84
C SER A 831 -1.04 -27.94 -3.02
N ALA A 832 -0.38 -28.22 -4.15
CA ALA A 832 -0.64 -27.48 -5.38
C ALA A 832 -2.02 -27.84 -5.94
N GLY A 833 -2.81 -26.82 -6.31
CA GLY A 833 -4.05 -27.04 -7.05
C GLY A 833 -3.80 -27.30 -8.54
N TYR A 834 -2.66 -26.82 -9.06
CA TYR A 834 -2.17 -27.09 -10.40
C TYR A 834 -0.66 -27.35 -10.36
N ASP A 835 -0.24 -28.42 -11.04
CA ASP A 835 1.16 -28.85 -11.19
C ASP A 835 1.90 -28.01 -12.26
N ALA A 836 1.63 -26.70 -12.34
CA ALA A 836 2.24 -25.77 -13.28
C ALA A 836 2.21 -24.34 -12.75
N TYR A 837 3.32 -23.61 -12.87
CA TYR A 837 3.42 -22.19 -12.64
C TYR A 837 4.31 -21.53 -13.71
N PRO A 838 3.80 -20.59 -14.52
CA PRO A 838 2.39 -20.19 -14.63
C PRO A 838 1.54 -21.29 -15.29
N LEU A 839 0.21 -21.20 -15.17
CA LEU A 839 -0.70 -21.96 -16.03
C LEU A 839 -0.86 -21.22 -17.36
N LEU A 840 -0.52 -21.86 -18.47
CA LEU A 840 -0.71 -21.29 -19.81
C LEU A 840 -2.08 -21.65 -20.37
N LEU A 841 -2.85 -20.62 -20.72
CA LEU A 841 -4.18 -20.72 -21.30
C LEU A 841 -4.24 -20.01 -22.66
N GLU A 842 -5.33 -20.21 -23.39
CA GLU A 842 -5.61 -19.53 -24.65
C GLU A 842 -6.73 -18.50 -24.44
N ALA A 843 -6.47 -17.25 -24.80
CA ALA A 843 -7.45 -16.16 -24.84
C ALA A 843 -8.47 -16.37 -25.98
N GLY A 844 -9.56 -15.61 -25.97
CA GLY A 844 -10.59 -15.62 -27.02
C GLY A 844 -10.08 -15.29 -28.42
N ASP A 845 -8.94 -14.59 -28.52
CA ASP A 845 -8.26 -14.25 -29.79
C ASP A 845 -7.23 -15.32 -30.23
N GLY A 846 -7.08 -16.40 -29.46
CA GLY A 846 -6.15 -17.50 -29.73
C GLY A 846 -4.72 -17.27 -29.23
N LYS A 847 -4.44 -16.19 -28.49
CA LYS A 847 -3.11 -15.89 -27.95
C LYS A 847 -2.87 -16.57 -26.59
N PRO A 848 -1.61 -16.86 -26.24
CA PRO A 848 -1.28 -17.40 -24.92
C PRO A 848 -1.48 -16.36 -23.81
N VAL A 849 -2.03 -16.80 -22.67
CA VAL A 849 -2.16 -16.04 -21.43
C VAL A 849 -1.42 -16.77 -20.31
N ALA A 850 -0.55 -16.08 -19.60
CA ALA A 850 0.07 -16.61 -18.38
C ALA A 850 -0.81 -16.33 -17.16
N LEU A 851 -1.47 -17.36 -16.63
CA LEU A 851 -2.29 -17.28 -15.42
C LEU A 851 -1.47 -17.69 -14.19
N VAL A 852 -1.52 -16.87 -13.14
CA VAL A 852 -0.87 -17.11 -11.85
C VAL A 852 -1.84 -16.90 -10.68
N ASN A 853 -1.61 -17.61 -9.58
CA ASN A 853 -2.32 -17.44 -8.31
C ASN A 853 -1.43 -17.90 -7.13
N THR A 854 -1.70 -17.42 -5.92
CA THR A 854 -1.02 -17.86 -4.68
C THR A 854 -2.02 -18.40 -3.64
N ASP A 855 -1.50 -19.02 -2.57
CA ASP A 855 -2.29 -19.29 -1.36
C ASP A 855 -2.54 -17.99 -0.57
N MET A 856 -3.33 -18.13 0.48
CA MET A 856 -3.64 -17.11 1.47
C MET A 856 -2.50 -16.82 2.47
N ASN A 857 -2.74 -15.88 3.38
CA ASN A 857 -1.96 -15.68 4.61
C ASN A 857 -0.48 -15.29 4.42
N HIS A 858 -0.14 -14.61 3.33
CA HIS A 858 1.25 -14.36 2.93
C HIS A 858 2.10 -15.63 2.79
N ARG A 859 1.52 -16.84 2.69
CA ARG A 859 2.30 -18.09 2.64
C ARG A 859 3.20 -18.19 1.42
N TYR A 860 2.89 -17.45 0.36
CA TYR A 860 3.69 -17.44 -0.86
C TYR A 860 3.88 -16.03 -1.41
N LEU A 861 5.06 -15.76 -1.95
CA LEU A 861 5.31 -14.65 -2.87
C LEU A 861 5.39 -15.20 -4.30
N GLY A 862 4.43 -14.82 -5.15
CA GLY A 862 4.47 -15.17 -6.56
C GLY A 862 5.51 -14.35 -7.31
N TYR A 863 6.39 -15.01 -8.06
CA TYR A 863 7.35 -14.36 -8.95
C TYR A 863 7.33 -15.01 -10.32
N LEU A 864 7.06 -14.24 -11.37
CA LEU A 864 7.01 -14.71 -12.75
C LEU A 864 7.91 -13.84 -13.63
N GLN A 865 8.89 -14.46 -14.30
CA GLN A 865 9.70 -13.80 -15.32
C GLN A 865 9.14 -14.10 -16.72
N LEU A 866 8.70 -13.06 -17.42
CA LEU A 866 8.10 -13.10 -18.75
C LEU A 866 9.05 -12.53 -19.80
N GLU A 867 8.98 -13.04 -21.01
CA GLU A 867 9.58 -12.43 -22.20
C GLU A 867 8.49 -12.18 -23.24
N PHE A 868 8.42 -10.95 -23.73
CA PHE A 868 7.46 -10.50 -24.75
C PHE A 868 8.20 -10.20 -26.04
N ASP A 869 7.58 -10.54 -27.18
CA ASP A 869 8.06 -10.08 -28.47
C ASP A 869 7.70 -8.60 -28.75
N GLN A 870 8.12 -8.09 -29.90
CA GLN A 870 7.85 -6.72 -30.34
C GLN A 870 6.35 -6.37 -30.49
N ASP A 871 5.51 -7.39 -30.71
CA ASP A 871 4.07 -7.27 -30.87
C ASP A 871 3.35 -7.35 -29.51
N GLY A 872 4.08 -7.66 -28.43
CA GLY A 872 3.56 -7.78 -27.07
C GLY A 872 3.00 -9.17 -26.78
N VAL A 873 3.25 -10.14 -27.64
CA VAL A 873 2.87 -11.54 -27.39
C VAL A 873 3.97 -12.17 -26.56
N ILE A 874 3.60 -12.97 -25.55
CA ILE A 874 4.57 -13.77 -24.78
C ILE A 874 5.34 -14.66 -25.77
N SER A 875 6.66 -14.48 -25.84
CA SER A 875 7.50 -15.13 -26.82
C SER A 875 7.63 -16.61 -26.49
N ASN A 876 7.18 -17.47 -27.41
CA ASN A 876 7.35 -18.91 -27.34
C ASN A 876 8.35 -19.36 -28.42
N ASP A 877 9.33 -20.19 -28.07
CA ASP A 877 10.24 -20.77 -29.06
C ASP A 877 9.47 -21.82 -29.89
N PHE A 878 8.97 -21.42 -31.07
CA PHE A 878 8.37 -22.35 -32.03
C PHE A 878 9.41 -23.42 -32.39
N ASN A 879 9.06 -24.70 -32.25
CA ASN A 879 9.90 -25.75 -32.81
C ASN A 879 10.01 -25.60 -34.34
N ALA A 880 11.06 -26.16 -34.95
CA ALA A 880 11.43 -25.93 -36.36
C ALA A 880 10.34 -26.32 -37.40
N ASP A 881 9.27 -26.97 -36.96
CA ASP A 881 8.14 -27.41 -37.78
C ASP A 881 6.89 -26.50 -37.62
N GLY A 882 6.93 -25.49 -36.76
CA GLY A 882 5.86 -24.49 -36.58
C GLY A 882 4.65 -24.98 -35.76
N GLU A 883 4.82 -26.02 -34.94
CA GLU A 883 3.78 -26.51 -34.02
C GLU A 883 4.03 -26.01 -32.59
N PHE A 884 2.99 -25.51 -31.94
CA PHE A 884 3.02 -25.00 -30.57
C PHE A 884 3.26 -26.16 -29.57
N ASN A 885 4.26 -26.02 -28.69
CA ASN A 885 4.56 -27.03 -27.68
C ASN A 885 4.30 -26.46 -26.28
N PHE A 886 3.14 -26.78 -25.70
CA PHE A 886 2.67 -26.30 -24.38
C PHE A 886 3.54 -26.74 -23.17
N ASN A 887 4.72 -27.33 -23.37
CA ASN A 887 5.38 -28.14 -22.34
C ASN A 887 6.91 -28.18 -22.42
N SER A 888 7.57 -27.14 -22.93
CA SER A 888 9.05 -27.06 -22.89
C SER A 888 9.54 -26.03 -21.89
N ASP A 889 10.50 -26.47 -21.06
CA ASP A 889 11.34 -25.73 -20.09
C ASP A 889 12.15 -24.55 -20.70
N ALA A 890 11.73 -23.99 -21.84
CA ALA A 890 12.52 -23.06 -22.66
C ALA A 890 11.96 -21.63 -22.72
N ASP A 891 10.70 -21.39 -22.34
CA ASP A 891 10.01 -20.11 -22.55
C ASP A 891 9.90 -19.25 -21.27
N PHE A 892 9.96 -19.88 -20.10
CA PHE A 892 10.03 -19.22 -18.80
C PHE A 892 11.34 -19.59 -18.13
N ASN A 893 11.91 -18.67 -17.35
CA ASN A 893 13.00 -19.03 -16.46
C ASN A 893 12.42 -19.83 -15.28
N THR A 894 12.17 -21.12 -15.50
CA THR A 894 11.60 -22.04 -14.52
C THR A 894 12.52 -22.24 -13.32
N ASP A 895 13.81 -21.90 -13.45
CA ASP A 895 14.76 -21.92 -12.33
C ASP A 895 14.39 -20.88 -11.24
N VAL A 896 13.65 -19.83 -11.61
CA VAL A 896 13.25 -18.75 -10.69
C VAL A 896 11.76 -18.47 -10.66
N SER A 897 11.00 -18.76 -11.71
CA SER A 897 9.56 -18.47 -11.77
C SER A 897 8.77 -19.50 -10.97
N MET A 898 8.23 -19.10 -9.81
CA MET A 898 7.44 -19.95 -8.93
C MET A 898 6.62 -19.13 -7.92
N ALA A 899 5.69 -19.79 -7.23
CA ALA A 899 5.20 -19.31 -5.96
C ALA A 899 6.24 -19.69 -4.88
N TYR A 900 7.01 -18.72 -4.38
CA TYR A 900 8.01 -18.95 -3.35
C TYR A 900 7.33 -19.09 -1.99
N PRO A 901 7.40 -20.25 -1.30
CA PRO A 901 6.80 -20.38 0.01
C PRO A 901 7.61 -19.58 1.05
N ALA A 902 6.89 -18.89 1.94
CA ALA A 902 7.42 -18.12 3.05
C ALA A 902 7.95 -19.06 4.14
N ILE A 903 9.10 -19.69 3.90
CA ILE A 903 9.75 -20.60 4.86
C ILE A 903 11.24 -20.30 4.98
N VAL A 904 11.79 -20.55 6.17
CA VAL A 904 13.19 -20.30 6.52
C VAL A 904 14.15 -21.00 5.56
N ASP A 905 13.83 -22.22 5.13
CA ASP A 905 14.66 -22.99 4.20
C ASP A 905 14.78 -22.32 2.82
N VAL A 906 13.73 -21.63 2.35
CA VAL A 906 13.76 -20.89 1.08
C VAL A 906 14.60 -19.62 1.24
N VAL A 907 14.44 -18.89 2.34
CA VAL A 907 15.26 -17.71 2.64
C VAL A 907 16.74 -18.08 2.69
N ALA A 908 17.08 -19.18 3.36
CA ALA A 908 18.44 -19.69 3.41
C ALA A 908 18.96 -20.18 2.05
N ALA A 909 18.13 -20.90 1.28
CA ALA A 909 18.50 -21.35 -0.07
C ALA A 909 18.82 -20.16 -1.01
N LEU A 910 18.16 -19.03 -0.81
CA LEU A 910 18.39 -17.79 -1.56
C LEU A 910 19.53 -16.93 -1.00
N ASN A 911 20.10 -17.27 0.16
CA ASN A 911 21.03 -16.46 0.94
C ASN A 911 20.46 -15.07 1.27
N ALA A 912 19.21 -15.03 1.76
CA ALA A 912 18.45 -13.82 2.01
C ALA A 912 18.29 -13.49 3.51
N GLU A 913 18.99 -14.17 4.41
CA GLU A 913 18.84 -14.05 5.86
C GLU A 913 19.18 -12.65 6.41
N ASN A 914 19.94 -11.85 5.67
CA ASN A 914 20.29 -10.47 6.03
C ASN A 914 19.51 -9.43 5.21
N LEU A 915 18.45 -9.83 4.52
CA LEU A 915 17.69 -8.97 3.59
C LEU A 915 16.23 -8.73 4.03
N TYR A 916 15.89 -9.06 5.27
CA TYR A 916 14.58 -8.68 5.86
C TYR A 916 14.37 -7.17 5.79
N ASP A 917 13.16 -6.73 5.42
CA ASP A 917 12.82 -5.30 5.54
C ASP A 917 12.59 -4.97 7.03
N PRO A 918 13.37 -4.06 7.63
CA PRO A 918 13.27 -3.76 9.06
C PRO A 918 11.91 -3.18 9.46
N ARG A 919 11.21 -2.47 8.56
CA ARG A 919 9.88 -1.91 8.83
C ARG A 919 8.83 -3.00 8.83
N VAL A 920 8.93 -3.93 7.88
CA VAL A 920 8.12 -5.16 7.88
C VAL A 920 8.37 -5.95 9.16
N ALA A 921 9.64 -6.11 9.58
CA ALA A 921 10.00 -6.81 10.80
C ALA A 921 9.35 -6.19 12.04
N ASN A 922 9.38 -4.85 12.17
CA ASN A 922 8.77 -4.16 13.31
C ASN A 922 7.25 -4.29 13.33
N LEU A 923 6.61 -4.10 12.18
CA LEU A 923 5.16 -4.22 12.08
C LEU A 923 4.74 -5.67 12.34
N ALA A 924 5.47 -6.64 11.77
CA ALA A 924 5.23 -8.05 12.01
C ALA A 924 5.43 -8.43 13.48
N ALA A 925 6.46 -7.91 14.15
CA ALA A 925 6.71 -8.14 15.56
C ALA A 925 5.61 -7.55 16.44
N ALA A 926 5.16 -6.32 16.17
CA ALA A 926 4.08 -5.69 16.94
C ALA A 926 2.74 -6.41 16.75
N MET A 927 2.38 -6.70 15.50
CA MET A 927 1.20 -7.50 15.16
C MET A 927 1.26 -8.88 15.83
N GLY A 928 2.39 -9.58 15.68
CA GLY A 928 2.62 -10.90 16.26
C GLY A 928 2.58 -10.90 17.79
N GLY A 929 3.12 -9.86 18.45
CA GLY A 929 3.03 -9.68 19.90
C GLY A 929 1.59 -9.60 20.40
N GLN A 930 0.77 -8.73 19.80
CA GLN A 930 -0.65 -8.62 20.13
C GLN A 930 -1.45 -9.91 19.89
N MET A 931 -1.07 -10.65 18.85
CA MET A 931 -1.68 -11.94 18.55
C MET A 931 -1.23 -12.99 19.59
N SER A 932 0.02 -12.96 20.03
CA SER A 932 0.58 -13.85 21.05
C SER A 932 -0.06 -13.64 22.42
N ASP A 933 -0.46 -12.41 22.75
CA ASP A 933 -1.24 -12.13 23.97
C ASP A 933 -2.55 -12.89 24.03
N LYS A 934 -3.19 -13.05 22.87
CA LYS A 934 -4.41 -13.83 22.75
C LYS A 934 -4.14 -15.33 22.87
N GLU A 935 -2.92 -15.80 22.57
CA GLU A 935 -2.52 -17.18 22.85
C GLU A 935 -2.30 -17.46 24.35
N SER A 936 -1.92 -16.45 25.14
CA SER A 936 -1.72 -16.63 26.60
C SER A 936 -3.04 -16.88 27.36
N ARG A 937 -4.18 -16.49 26.79
CA ARG A 937 -5.51 -16.63 27.41
C ARG A 937 -6.20 -17.86 26.87
N TRP A 938 -6.26 -18.94 27.65
CA TRP A 938 -6.90 -20.19 27.25
C TRP A 938 -8.10 -20.54 28.11
N TYR A 939 -9.10 -21.16 27.46
CA TYR A 939 -10.42 -21.43 28.02
C TYR A 939 -10.66 -22.93 28.26
N GLY A 940 -9.83 -23.81 27.71
CA GLY A 940 -9.90 -25.25 27.95
C GLY A 940 -8.72 -25.98 27.31
N LYS A 941 -8.70 -27.32 27.37
CA LYS A 941 -7.69 -28.15 26.68
C LYS A 941 -8.33 -29.27 25.88
N THR A 942 -7.87 -29.54 24.67
CA THR A 942 -8.27 -30.70 23.86
C THR A 942 -7.14 -31.73 23.73
N GLU A 943 -7.49 -33.02 23.80
CA GLU A 943 -6.58 -34.13 23.46
C GLU A 943 -6.55 -34.43 21.95
N HIS A 944 -7.42 -33.79 21.18
CA HIS A 944 -7.62 -34.09 19.77
C HIS A 944 -7.49 -32.84 18.89
N TYR A 945 -7.07 -33.07 17.66
CA TYR A 945 -7.24 -32.09 16.59
C TYR A 945 -8.73 -31.80 16.40
N MET A 946 -9.11 -30.53 16.44
CA MET A 946 -10.48 -30.09 16.25
C MET A 946 -10.64 -29.61 14.81
N ASN A 947 -11.31 -30.42 14.00
CA ASN A 947 -11.38 -30.25 12.56
C ASN A 947 -12.31 -29.10 12.15
N GLY A 948 -11.70 -27.98 11.79
CA GLY A 948 -12.34 -26.81 11.18
C GLY A 948 -12.04 -26.63 9.69
N ASN A 949 -11.49 -27.65 9.03
CA ASN A 949 -11.07 -27.52 7.62
C ASN A 949 -12.25 -27.18 6.72
N ARG A 950 -12.06 -26.27 5.76
CA ARG A 950 -13.13 -25.92 4.80
C ARG A 950 -13.45 -27.09 3.85
N LEU A 951 -12.42 -27.72 3.26
CA LEU A 951 -12.54 -28.78 2.23
C LEU A 951 -11.40 -29.82 2.29
N GLY A 952 -10.77 -30.03 3.45
CA GLY A 952 -9.47 -30.72 3.63
C GLY A 952 -9.21 -31.93 2.72
N GLY A 953 -7.94 -32.12 2.31
CA GLY A 953 -7.46 -33.09 1.32
C GLY A 953 -8.24 -34.40 1.32
N GLY A 954 -9.18 -34.56 0.37
CA GLY A 954 -10.05 -35.74 0.27
C GLY A 954 -11.52 -35.58 0.69
N LEU A 955 -12.04 -34.34 0.82
CA LEU A 955 -13.43 -33.99 1.17
C LEU A 955 -13.76 -34.11 2.66
N ASP A 956 -12.77 -33.94 3.55
CA ASP A 956 -12.97 -33.93 5.01
C ASP A 956 -12.97 -32.48 5.53
N GLY A 957 -14.12 -31.99 6.02
CA GLY A 957 -14.25 -30.63 6.50
C GLY A 957 -15.67 -30.17 6.83
N VAL A 958 -15.76 -28.99 7.44
CA VAL A 958 -17.01 -28.37 7.93
C VAL A 958 -18.01 -28.06 6.83
N ARG A 959 -17.60 -28.10 5.56
CA ARG A 959 -18.50 -27.90 4.41
C ARG A 959 -18.96 -29.20 3.78
N THR A 960 -18.39 -30.35 4.13
CA THR A 960 -18.63 -31.61 3.42
C THR A 960 -19.23 -32.70 4.32
N GLN A 961 -18.97 -32.67 5.63
CA GLN A 961 -19.39 -33.70 6.58
C GLN A 961 -19.54 -33.15 8.01
N GLU A 962 -19.87 -34.04 8.95
CA GLU A 962 -19.76 -33.75 10.39
C GLU A 962 -18.30 -33.53 10.77
N THR A 963 -18.04 -32.60 11.69
CA THR A 963 -16.71 -32.49 12.30
C THR A 963 -16.80 -32.38 13.82
N ASN A 964 -15.78 -32.85 14.52
CA ASN A 964 -15.76 -32.75 15.98
C ASN A 964 -15.78 -31.30 16.50
N LEU A 965 -15.08 -30.36 15.84
CA LEU A 965 -15.08 -28.94 16.23
C LEU A 965 -16.47 -28.32 16.13
N SER A 966 -17.15 -28.58 15.02
CA SER A 966 -18.47 -28.02 14.76
C SER A 966 -19.52 -28.53 15.74
N ASN A 967 -19.47 -29.81 16.12
CA ASN A 967 -20.33 -30.38 17.16
C ASN A 967 -20.20 -29.62 18.49
N VAL A 968 -18.96 -29.39 18.94
CA VAL A 968 -18.72 -28.69 20.22
C VAL A 968 -19.19 -27.23 20.14
N ILE A 969 -18.90 -26.53 19.03
CA ILE A 969 -19.38 -25.17 18.82
C ILE A 969 -20.92 -25.12 18.90
N HIS A 970 -21.61 -26.06 18.27
CA HIS A 970 -23.06 -26.07 18.27
C HIS A 970 -23.69 -26.50 19.59
N ASP A 971 -23.03 -27.38 20.35
CA ASP A 971 -23.41 -27.70 21.73
C ASP A 971 -23.24 -26.46 22.62
N SER A 972 -22.15 -25.69 22.43
CA SER A 972 -21.94 -24.42 23.14
C SER A 972 -23.04 -23.40 22.88
N TYR A 973 -23.56 -23.33 21.65
CA TYR A 973 -24.66 -22.43 21.32
C TYR A 973 -25.97 -22.82 22.00
N VAL A 974 -26.29 -24.11 22.08
CA VAL A 974 -27.48 -24.58 22.81
C VAL A 974 -27.34 -24.28 24.30
N TRP A 975 -26.21 -24.67 24.90
CA TRP A 975 -25.94 -24.47 26.33
C TRP A 975 -25.99 -22.98 26.71
N TYR A 976 -25.28 -22.14 25.97
CA TYR A 976 -25.23 -20.71 26.24
C TYR A 976 -26.63 -20.09 26.06
N ALA A 977 -27.31 -20.39 24.95
CA ALA A 977 -28.66 -19.90 24.71
C ALA A 977 -29.69 -20.34 25.75
N GLN A 978 -29.54 -21.53 26.35
CA GLN A 978 -30.44 -22.03 27.42
C GLN A 978 -30.35 -21.20 28.70
N MET A 979 -29.23 -20.52 28.95
CA MET A 979 -29.13 -19.56 30.04
C MET A 979 -30.07 -18.38 29.82
N TRP A 980 -30.17 -17.92 28.57
CA TRP A 980 -31.03 -16.80 28.17
C TRP A 980 -32.47 -17.22 27.92
N ASP A 981 -32.72 -18.45 27.46
CA ASP A 981 -34.04 -18.98 27.17
C ASP A 981 -34.02 -20.51 27.32
N PRO A 982 -34.49 -21.07 28.46
CA PRO A 982 -34.41 -22.50 28.73
C PRO A 982 -35.28 -23.36 27.80
N SER A 983 -36.07 -22.75 26.90
CA SER A 983 -36.83 -23.47 25.88
C SER A 983 -35.99 -23.84 24.64
N VAL A 984 -34.78 -23.30 24.51
CA VAL A 984 -33.85 -23.61 23.40
C VAL A 984 -33.43 -25.08 23.49
N VAL A 985 -33.61 -25.82 22.40
CA VAL A 985 -33.32 -27.26 22.34
C VAL A 985 -32.42 -27.68 21.18
N ILE A 986 -32.22 -26.81 20.19
CA ILE A 986 -31.43 -27.10 19.00
C ILE A 986 -30.59 -25.89 18.58
N SER A 987 -29.50 -26.14 17.85
CA SER A 987 -28.75 -25.09 17.15
C SER A 987 -28.39 -25.52 15.73
N MET A 988 -28.29 -24.56 14.82
CA MET A 988 -27.85 -24.82 13.43
C MET A 988 -27.21 -23.58 12.79
N SER A 989 -26.11 -23.77 12.07
CA SER A 989 -25.48 -22.75 11.23
C SER A 989 -24.70 -23.40 10.08
N ASN A 990 -24.35 -22.60 9.07
CA ASN A 990 -23.61 -23.06 7.90
C ASN A 990 -22.12 -23.25 8.24
N GLY A 991 -21.49 -24.27 7.67
CA GLY A 991 -20.07 -24.57 7.90
C GLY A 991 -19.11 -23.43 7.57
N SER A 992 -19.45 -22.55 6.62
CA SER A 992 -18.61 -21.40 6.25
C SER A 992 -18.35 -20.38 7.38
N GLY A 993 -19.12 -20.43 8.48
CA GLY A 993 -18.89 -19.64 9.68
C GLY A 993 -17.73 -20.13 10.56
N ILE A 994 -17.27 -21.37 10.36
CA ILE A 994 -16.08 -21.95 11.00
C ILE A 994 -14.91 -21.80 10.02
N ARG A 995 -13.88 -21.05 10.41
CA ARG A 995 -12.85 -20.54 9.49
C ARG A 995 -11.52 -21.25 9.60
N ASP A 996 -11.24 -21.84 10.75
CA ASP A 996 -9.99 -22.53 11.03
C ASP A 996 -10.18 -23.72 11.97
N ALA A 997 -9.23 -24.66 11.90
CA ALA A 997 -9.13 -25.78 12.82
C ALA A 997 -8.41 -25.37 14.12
N ILE A 998 -8.54 -26.19 15.17
CA ILE A 998 -7.74 -26.02 16.40
C ILE A 998 -6.81 -27.22 16.54
N GLY A 999 -5.51 -26.96 16.44
CA GLY A 999 -4.47 -27.98 16.26
C GLY A 999 -3.90 -27.98 14.84
N GLN A 1000 -3.02 -28.93 14.53
CA GLN A 1000 -2.25 -28.93 13.28
C GLN A 1000 -2.32 -30.28 12.56
N ILE A 1001 -2.25 -30.24 11.23
CA ILE A 1001 -1.99 -31.42 10.38
C ILE A 1001 -0.52 -31.38 10.00
N LEU A 1002 0.23 -32.42 10.37
CA LEU A 1002 1.65 -32.54 10.08
C LEU A 1002 1.86 -32.99 8.62
N PRO A 1003 3.07 -32.79 8.04
CA PRO A 1003 3.37 -33.19 6.66
C PRO A 1003 3.20 -34.68 6.37
N ASP A 1004 3.19 -35.54 7.39
CA ASP A 1004 2.89 -36.97 7.27
C ASP A 1004 1.39 -37.28 7.41
N GLU A 1005 0.54 -36.25 7.28
CA GLU A 1005 -0.91 -36.24 7.43
C GLU A 1005 -1.40 -36.60 8.86
N SER A 1006 -0.49 -36.76 9.82
CA SER A 1006 -0.89 -37.00 11.20
C SER A 1006 -1.50 -35.74 11.83
N ARG A 1007 -2.57 -35.94 12.60
CA ARG A 1007 -3.30 -34.85 13.25
C ARG A 1007 -2.82 -34.70 14.69
N ARG A 1008 -2.41 -33.49 15.04
CA ARG A 1008 -1.99 -33.11 16.40
C ARG A 1008 -2.99 -32.12 16.98
N ASN A 1009 -3.24 -32.23 18.28
CA ASN A 1009 -3.99 -31.23 19.04
C ASN A 1009 -3.23 -29.89 19.08
N SER A 1010 -3.84 -28.88 19.69
CA SER A 1010 -3.21 -27.58 19.90
C SER A 1010 -1.88 -27.74 20.64
N GLU A 1011 -0.77 -27.28 20.05
CA GLU A 1011 0.55 -27.45 20.64
C GLU A 1011 0.71 -26.59 21.91
N ALA A 1012 1.45 -27.10 22.89
CA ALA A 1012 1.92 -26.29 24.00
C ALA A 1012 2.79 -25.14 23.49
N ASN A 1013 2.60 -23.96 24.07
CA ASN A 1013 3.51 -22.84 23.90
C ASN A 1013 3.98 -22.39 25.29
N PRO A 1014 5.07 -23.00 25.81
CA PRO A 1014 5.61 -22.67 27.13
C PRO A 1014 5.95 -21.18 27.28
N GLY A 1015 6.39 -20.53 26.19
CA GLY A 1015 6.75 -19.13 26.18
C GLY A 1015 5.61 -18.18 26.54
N VAL A 1016 4.35 -18.56 26.33
CA VAL A 1016 3.16 -17.78 26.74
C VAL A 1016 2.32 -18.50 27.79
N GLY A 1017 2.84 -19.56 28.40
CA GLY A 1017 2.13 -20.36 29.40
C GLY A 1017 0.97 -21.20 28.85
N LYS A 1018 0.89 -21.40 27.52
CA LYS A 1018 -0.13 -22.25 26.87
C LYS A 1018 0.20 -23.72 27.12
N PRO A 1019 -0.66 -24.49 27.81
CA PRO A 1019 -0.44 -25.92 28.01
C PRO A 1019 -0.69 -26.72 26.72
N GLU A 1020 -0.15 -27.95 26.62
CA GLU A 1020 -0.49 -28.86 25.51
C GLU A 1020 -2.01 -29.07 25.48
N GLY A 1021 -2.59 -28.98 24.29
CA GLY A 1021 -4.02 -29.03 24.06
C GLY A 1021 -4.75 -27.72 24.34
N GLY A 1022 -4.10 -26.68 24.88
CA GLY A 1022 -4.75 -25.42 25.25
C GLY A 1022 -5.51 -24.78 24.09
N ILE A 1023 -6.80 -24.49 24.30
CA ILE A 1023 -7.65 -23.74 23.36
C ILE A 1023 -7.68 -22.29 23.83
N THR A 1024 -7.09 -21.41 23.03
CA THR A 1024 -6.80 -20.01 23.37
C THR A 1024 -7.83 -19.04 22.80
N GLN A 1025 -7.77 -17.77 23.22
CA GLN A 1025 -8.49 -16.68 22.57
C GLN A 1025 -8.11 -16.57 21.10
N ALA A 1026 -6.84 -16.74 20.77
CA ALA A 1026 -6.39 -16.78 19.38
C ALA A 1026 -7.08 -17.93 18.60
N ASP A 1027 -7.17 -19.12 19.17
CA ASP A 1027 -7.84 -20.28 18.56
C ASP A 1027 -9.34 -20.03 18.35
N VAL A 1028 -10.02 -19.43 19.34
CA VAL A 1028 -11.45 -19.07 19.25
C VAL A 1028 -11.68 -17.99 18.20
N GLU A 1029 -10.86 -16.94 18.18
CA GLU A 1029 -10.96 -15.86 17.19
C GLU A 1029 -10.63 -16.35 15.78
N ALA A 1030 -9.64 -17.23 15.60
CA ALA A 1030 -9.33 -17.82 14.30
C ALA A 1030 -10.46 -18.74 13.81
N ALA A 1031 -10.96 -19.63 14.66
CA ALA A 1031 -12.04 -20.55 14.29
C ALA A 1031 -13.37 -19.83 14.01
N LEU A 1032 -13.67 -18.75 14.74
CA LEU A 1032 -14.95 -18.02 14.69
C LEU A 1032 -14.78 -16.54 14.29
N ALA A 1033 -13.99 -16.26 13.27
CA ALA A 1033 -13.44 -14.95 12.90
C ALA A 1033 -14.41 -13.77 12.77
N PHE A 1034 -15.67 -14.01 12.37
CA PHE A 1034 -16.68 -12.96 12.22
C PHE A 1034 -17.34 -12.50 13.53
N ASN A 1035 -17.13 -13.22 14.63
CA ASN A 1035 -17.80 -13.05 15.92
C ASN A 1035 -19.31 -12.69 15.84
N ASN A 1036 -20.08 -13.45 15.05
CA ASN A 1036 -21.49 -13.16 14.82
C ASN A 1036 -22.31 -13.15 16.13
N SER A 1037 -23.33 -12.29 16.17
CA SER A 1037 -24.37 -12.32 17.21
C SER A 1037 -25.09 -13.67 17.22
N LEU A 1038 -25.28 -14.25 18.42
CA LEU A 1038 -26.14 -15.43 18.57
C LEU A 1038 -27.61 -14.97 18.62
N SER A 1039 -28.44 -15.61 17.80
CA SER A 1039 -29.84 -15.28 17.60
C SER A 1039 -30.73 -16.48 17.94
N LEU A 1040 -31.79 -16.23 18.69
CA LEU A 1040 -32.83 -17.22 18.99
C LEU A 1040 -33.99 -17.04 18.04
N ILE A 1041 -34.38 -18.11 17.34
CA ILE A 1041 -35.55 -18.12 16.45
C ILE A 1041 -36.46 -19.32 16.74
N ASP A 1042 -37.75 -19.15 16.42
CA ASP A 1042 -38.73 -20.23 16.42
C ASP A 1042 -38.78 -20.84 15.00
N VAL A 1043 -38.64 -22.16 14.90
CA VAL A 1043 -38.69 -22.90 13.63
C VAL A 1043 -39.58 -24.13 13.74
N THR A 1044 -40.47 -24.39 12.77
CA THR A 1044 -41.22 -25.66 12.76
C THR A 1044 -40.42 -26.81 12.16
N GLY A 1045 -40.81 -28.06 12.45
CA GLY A 1045 -40.19 -29.25 11.81
C GLY A 1045 -40.18 -29.18 10.27
N SER A 1046 -41.24 -28.66 9.65
CA SER A 1046 -41.32 -28.44 8.20
C SER A 1046 -40.39 -27.34 7.70
N GLU A 1047 -40.30 -26.22 8.43
CA GLU A 1047 -39.39 -25.13 8.09
C GLU A 1047 -37.93 -25.56 8.23
N LEU A 1048 -37.60 -26.32 9.28
CA LEU A 1048 -36.26 -26.90 9.51
C LEU A 1048 -35.89 -27.88 8.39
N LYS A 1049 -36.79 -28.80 8.02
CA LYS A 1049 -36.59 -29.69 6.86
C LYS A 1049 -36.36 -28.88 5.59
N THR A 1050 -37.16 -27.85 5.34
CA THR A 1050 -37.03 -27.00 4.14
C THR A 1050 -35.65 -26.35 4.07
N THR A 1051 -35.14 -25.85 5.19
CA THR A 1051 -33.79 -25.30 5.27
C THR A 1051 -32.73 -26.36 4.93
N LEU A 1052 -32.77 -27.53 5.57
CA LEU A 1052 -31.83 -28.63 5.32
C LEU A 1052 -31.86 -29.12 3.85
N GLU A 1053 -33.05 -29.20 3.24
CA GLU A 1053 -33.21 -29.62 1.84
C GLU A 1053 -32.54 -28.66 0.84
N LYS A 1054 -32.60 -27.34 1.10
CA LYS A 1054 -31.99 -26.32 0.24
C LYS A 1054 -30.45 -26.43 0.21
N LEU A 1055 -29.82 -26.82 1.33
CA LEU A 1055 -28.35 -26.81 1.44
C LEU A 1055 -27.67 -28.18 1.36
N THR A 1056 -28.40 -29.29 1.43
CA THR A 1056 -27.87 -30.63 1.05
C THR A 1056 -27.44 -30.73 -0.43
N ARG A 1057 -27.55 -29.64 -1.20
CA ARG A 1057 -26.96 -29.49 -2.54
C ARG A 1057 -25.43 -29.27 -2.51
N LEU A 1058 -24.85 -28.96 -1.34
CA LEU A 1058 -23.51 -28.35 -1.22
C LEU A 1058 -22.43 -29.26 -0.62
N GLY A 1059 -22.67 -30.57 -0.54
CA GLY A 1059 -21.68 -31.59 -0.15
C GLY A 1059 -20.93 -32.22 -1.34
N THR A 1060 -21.08 -31.66 -2.55
CA THR A 1060 -20.18 -31.88 -3.68
C THR A 1060 -19.17 -30.72 -3.72
N SER A 1061 -18.02 -30.91 -4.35
CA SER A 1061 -16.87 -29.97 -4.44
C SER A 1061 -17.17 -28.50 -4.82
N ASP A 1062 -18.42 -28.12 -5.11
CA ASP A 1062 -18.78 -26.93 -5.88
C ASP A 1062 -19.64 -25.90 -5.09
N GLY A 1063 -19.93 -26.10 -3.80
CA GLY A 1063 -20.88 -25.30 -3.02
C GLY A 1063 -20.31 -24.21 -2.10
N ASP A 1064 -20.82 -22.97 -2.17
CA ASP A 1064 -20.30 -21.79 -1.44
C ASP A 1064 -20.64 -21.75 0.08
N ASP A 1065 -21.72 -22.40 0.55
CA ASP A 1065 -22.16 -22.32 1.96
C ASP A 1065 -21.88 -23.58 2.82
N GLY A 1066 -21.49 -24.70 2.20
CA GLY A 1066 -21.18 -25.96 2.88
C GLY A 1066 -22.35 -26.69 3.57
N ALA A 1067 -22.07 -27.84 4.18
CA ALA A 1067 -22.98 -28.60 5.05
C ALA A 1067 -23.38 -27.79 6.30
N TYR A 1068 -24.58 -28.07 6.82
CA TYR A 1068 -25.03 -27.49 8.08
C TYR A 1068 -24.45 -28.22 9.27
N GLN A 1069 -23.89 -27.44 10.17
CA GLN A 1069 -23.43 -27.90 11.47
C GLN A 1069 -24.53 -27.68 12.51
N ILE A 1070 -24.65 -28.62 13.45
CA ILE A 1070 -25.87 -28.80 14.25
C ILE A 1070 -25.58 -29.17 15.70
N GLY A 1071 -26.50 -28.81 16.59
CA GLY A 1071 -26.51 -29.20 18.00
C GLY A 1071 -27.93 -29.52 18.46
N GLY A 1072 -28.07 -30.49 19.37
CA GLY A 1072 -29.38 -30.90 19.93
C GLY A 1072 -30.31 -31.70 18.98
N PHE A 1073 -29.88 -32.00 17.75
CA PHE A 1073 -30.58 -32.91 16.84
C PHE A 1073 -29.59 -33.64 15.92
N ALA A 1074 -30.06 -34.70 15.27
CA ALA A 1074 -29.35 -35.44 14.24
C ALA A 1074 -30.21 -35.60 12.99
N TYR A 1075 -29.60 -35.65 11.81
CA TYR A 1075 -30.30 -35.96 10.56
C TYR A 1075 -29.51 -36.89 9.63
N SER A 1076 -30.23 -37.57 8.77
CA SER A 1076 -29.68 -38.41 7.70
C SER A 1076 -30.24 -37.98 6.36
N TRP A 1077 -29.41 -37.96 5.33
CA TRP A 1077 -29.81 -37.52 4.00
C TRP A 1077 -29.16 -38.33 2.88
N ASP A 1078 -29.84 -38.39 1.74
CA ASP A 1078 -29.41 -39.13 0.55
C ASP A 1078 -29.13 -38.16 -0.62
N PRO A 1079 -27.86 -37.95 -0.99
CA PRO A 1079 -27.48 -37.05 -2.08
C PRO A 1079 -28.01 -37.48 -3.46
N SER A 1080 -28.40 -38.75 -3.63
CA SER A 1080 -28.96 -39.24 -4.90
C SER A 1080 -30.40 -38.79 -5.14
N GLN A 1081 -31.09 -38.28 -4.11
CA GLN A 1081 -32.45 -37.79 -4.24
C GLN A 1081 -32.51 -36.37 -4.81
N SER A 1082 -33.66 -36.02 -5.38
CA SER A 1082 -33.95 -34.65 -5.80
C SER A 1082 -34.11 -33.73 -4.60
N GLU A 1083 -33.78 -32.44 -4.78
CA GLU A 1083 -34.01 -31.40 -3.78
C GLU A 1083 -35.46 -31.42 -3.27
N GLY A 1084 -35.64 -31.42 -1.95
CA GLY A 1084 -36.93 -31.59 -1.28
C GLY A 1084 -37.19 -33.01 -0.76
N GLU A 1085 -36.44 -34.01 -1.23
CA GLU A 1085 -36.54 -35.42 -0.85
C GLU A 1085 -35.24 -36.00 -0.27
N ARG A 1086 -34.19 -35.19 -0.12
CA ARG A 1086 -32.86 -35.63 0.32
C ARG A 1086 -32.83 -35.95 1.80
N VAL A 1087 -33.44 -35.13 2.64
CA VAL A 1087 -33.49 -35.35 4.09
C VAL A 1087 -34.43 -36.52 4.35
N ARG A 1088 -33.86 -37.65 4.81
CA ARG A 1088 -34.61 -38.88 5.04
C ARG A 1088 -35.09 -38.98 6.48
N ASN A 1089 -34.23 -38.70 7.46
CA ASN A 1089 -34.63 -38.73 8.86
C ASN A 1089 -34.07 -37.53 9.61
N LEU A 1090 -34.81 -37.04 10.60
CA LEU A 1090 -34.40 -36.00 11.56
C LEU A 1090 -34.96 -36.37 12.93
N ARG A 1091 -34.09 -36.43 13.95
CA ARG A 1091 -34.45 -36.75 15.33
C ARG A 1091 -33.85 -35.71 16.27
N LEU A 1092 -34.59 -35.30 17.29
CA LEU A 1092 -34.01 -34.50 18.39
C LEU A 1092 -33.08 -35.39 19.21
N LEU A 1093 -32.02 -34.83 19.77
CA LEU A 1093 -31.18 -35.53 20.74
C LEU A 1093 -31.71 -35.28 22.16
N ASP A 1094 -31.57 -36.27 23.03
CA ASP A 1094 -31.86 -36.11 24.45
C ASP A 1094 -30.66 -35.50 25.21
N GLU A 1095 -30.79 -35.39 26.54
CA GLU A 1095 -29.77 -34.80 27.42
C GLU A 1095 -28.43 -35.57 27.40
N ASN A 1096 -28.43 -36.83 26.96
CA ASN A 1096 -27.23 -37.66 26.83
C ASN A 1096 -26.66 -37.63 25.40
N GLY A 1097 -27.29 -36.91 24.47
CA GLY A 1097 -26.92 -36.90 23.06
C GLY A 1097 -27.51 -38.05 22.25
N ASP A 1098 -28.40 -38.87 22.84
CA ASP A 1098 -28.99 -40.02 22.16
C ASP A 1098 -30.18 -39.61 21.27
N PRO A 1099 -30.37 -40.18 20.07
CA PRO A 1099 -31.51 -39.87 19.21
C PRO A 1099 -32.86 -40.20 19.86
N GLY A 1100 -33.68 -39.17 20.08
CA GLY A 1100 -35.04 -39.21 20.62
C GLY A 1100 -36.13 -39.29 19.55
N ASP A 1101 -37.18 -38.47 19.68
CA ASP A 1101 -38.36 -38.50 18.81
C ASP A 1101 -38.06 -38.06 17.37
N PHE A 1102 -38.75 -38.68 16.40
CA PHE A 1102 -38.70 -38.27 15.00
C PHE A 1102 -39.42 -36.93 14.77
N VAL A 1103 -38.73 -36.04 14.07
CA VAL A 1103 -39.31 -34.85 13.42
C VAL A 1103 -39.61 -35.18 11.96
N VAL A 1104 -38.65 -35.83 11.29
CA VAL A 1104 -38.78 -36.33 9.91
C VAL A 1104 -38.46 -37.82 9.92
N GLN A 1105 -39.31 -38.64 9.33
CA GLN A 1105 -39.09 -40.07 9.15
C GLN A 1105 -39.37 -40.45 7.69
N ASP A 1106 -38.42 -41.14 7.05
CA ASP A 1106 -38.50 -41.55 5.64
C ASP A 1106 -38.88 -40.41 4.67
N GLY A 1107 -38.40 -39.21 4.92
CA GLY A 1107 -38.65 -38.00 4.13
C GLY A 1107 -39.96 -37.28 4.46
N VAL A 1108 -40.76 -37.80 5.40
CA VAL A 1108 -42.04 -37.21 5.80
C VAL A 1108 -41.91 -36.53 7.15
N VAL A 1109 -42.37 -35.28 7.26
CA VAL A 1109 -42.48 -34.60 8.55
C VAL A 1109 -43.55 -35.31 9.39
N VAL A 1110 -43.14 -35.99 10.44
CA VAL A 1110 -44.03 -36.74 11.37
C VAL A 1110 -44.36 -35.94 12.62
N SER A 1111 -43.55 -34.92 12.94
CA SER A 1111 -43.84 -33.89 13.94
C SER A 1111 -43.51 -32.52 13.37
N ASP A 1112 -44.51 -31.64 13.32
CA ASP A 1112 -44.37 -30.24 12.88
C ASP A 1112 -44.49 -29.28 14.07
N ALA A 1113 -43.96 -29.69 15.22
CA ALA A 1113 -43.87 -28.82 16.39
C ALA A 1113 -42.94 -27.63 16.12
N THR A 1114 -43.11 -26.58 16.89
CA THR A 1114 -42.20 -25.42 16.90
C THR A 1114 -41.08 -25.68 17.90
N TYR A 1115 -39.84 -25.47 17.46
CA TYR A 1115 -38.63 -25.62 18.24
C TYR A 1115 -37.96 -24.27 18.39
N ARG A 1116 -37.53 -23.94 19.61
CA ARG A 1116 -36.69 -22.77 19.87
C ARG A 1116 -35.24 -23.14 19.54
N MET A 1117 -34.64 -22.39 18.63
CA MET A 1117 -33.33 -22.71 18.06
C MET A 1117 -32.35 -21.55 18.22
N ALA A 1118 -31.11 -21.86 18.59
CA ALA A 1118 -29.99 -20.94 18.49
C ALA A 1118 -29.35 -21.00 17.09
N THR A 1119 -29.09 -19.86 16.49
CA THR A 1119 -28.40 -19.74 15.20
C THR A 1119 -27.63 -18.42 15.16
N LEU A 1120 -26.84 -18.17 14.12
CA LEU A 1120 -26.15 -16.88 13.99
C LEU A 1120 -27.10 -15.82 13.40
N GLY A 1121 -26.90 -14.56 13.75
CA GLY A 1121 -27.70 -13.44 13.23
C GLY A 1121 -27.64 -13.30 11.71
N TYR A 1122 -26.50 -13.70 11.11
CA TYR A 1122 -26.34 -13.86 9.66
C TYR A 1122 -27.35 -14.87 9.11
N ASN A 1123 -27.34 -16.09 9.65
CA ASN A 1123 -28.20 -17.20 9.23
C ASN A 1123 -29.68 -16.87 9.43
N ALA A 1124 -30.04 -16.27 10.57
CA ALA A 1124 -31.42 -15.85 10.83
C ALA A 1124 -31.94 -14.87 9.76
N SER A 1125 -31.07 -14.03 9.20
CA SER A 1125 -31.44 -13.00 8.20
C SER A 1125 -31.42 -13.51 6.75
N ARG A 1126 -30.63 -14.54 6.46
CA ARG A 1126 -30.33 -14.99 5.08
C ARG A 1126 -30.83 -16.39 4.80
N ILE A 1127 -30.55 -17.31 5.71
CA ILE A 1127 -30.81 -18.74 5.56
C ILE A 1127 -32.24 -19.10 5.99
N PHE A 1128 -32.71 -18.44 7.04
CA PHE A 1128 -34.05 -18.64 7.59
C PHE A 1128 -35.02 -17.55 7.16
N ASP A 1129 -34.73 -16.83 6.08
CA ASP A 1129 -35.58 -15.75 5.56
C ASP A 1129 -37.01 -16.23 5.18
N HIS A 1130 -37.17 -17.52 4.88
CA HIS A 1130 -38.46 -18.17 4.63
C HIS A 1130 -39.27 -18.49 5.89
N VAL A 1131 -38.69 -18.38 7.10
CA VAL A 1131 -39.38 -18.67 8.36
C VAL A 1131 -40.39 -17.56 8.66
N THR A 1132 -41.66 -17.95 8.77
CA THR A 1132 -42.78 -16.99 8.74
C THR A 1132 -43.06 -16.29 10.07
N ASN A 1133 -42.64 -16.89 11.18
CA ASN A 1133 -42.78 -16.34 12.53
C ASN A 1133 -41.51 -16.59 13.34
N GLN A 1134 -40.40 -15.94 12.96
CA GLN A 1134 -39.09 -16.20 13.57
C GLN A 1134 -39.02 -15.91 15.07
N ASN A 1135 -39.88 -15.03 15.62
CA ASN A 1135 -39.79 -14.59 17.03
C ASN A 1135 -38.33 -14.28 17.44
N ARG A 1136 -37.62 -13.57 16.55
CA ARG A 1136 -36.17 -13.44 16.59
C ARG A 1136 -35.71 -12.57 17.75
N VAL A 1137 -34.73 -13.06 18.50
CA VAL A 1137 -34.04 -12.31 19.56
C VAL A 1137 -32.53 -12.39 19.32
N ASN A 1138 -31.86 -11.26 19.18
CA ASN A 1138 -30.39 -11.19 19.08
C ASN A 1138 -29.82 -10.97 20.48
N LEU A 1139 -28.98 -11.87 20.97
CA LEU A 1139 -28.51 -11.85 22.35
C LEU A 1139 -27.57 -10.67 22.64
N ASP A 1140 -26.77 -10.24 21.66
CA ASP A 1140 -25.85 -9.08 21.78
C ASP A 1140 -26.52 -7.70 21.87
N SER A 1141 -27.85 -7.64 21.68
CA SER A 1141 -28.65 -6.42 21.76
C SER A 1141 -29.43 -6.30 23.08
N ILE A 1142 -29.34 -7.31 23.94
CA ILE A 1142 -30.03 -7.35 25.22
C ILE A 1142 -29.14 -6.69 26.26
N ASP A 1143 -29.60 -5.57 26.83
CA ASP A 1143 -28.97 -4.96 28.01
C ASP A 1143 -29.19 -5.90 29.22
N PRO A 1144 -28.12 -6.53 29.77
CA PRO A 1144 -28.25 -7.43 30.90
C PRO A 1144 -28.82 -6.72 32.14
N GLU A 1145 -28.58 -5.41 32.28
CA GLU A 1145 -28.95 -4.61 33.45
C GLU A 1145 -30.37 -4.01 33.37
N ASN A 1146 -30.95 -3.84 32.17
CA ASN A 1146 -32.26 -3.18 31.98
C ASN A 1146 -33.38 -4.06 31.40
N SER A 1147 -33.15 -5.36 31.23
CA SER A 1147 -34.15 -6.30 30.69
C SER A 1147 -35.24 -6.64 31.72
N THR A 1148 -36.20 -5.74 31.88
CA THR A 1148 -37.35 -5.83 32.82
C THR A 1148 -38.44 -6.85 32.42
N GLY A 1149 -38.09 -7.83 31.59
CA GLY A 1149 -39.01 -8.76 30.95
C GLY A 1149 -38.80 -10.23 31.34
N GLY A 1150 -38.82 -10.57 32.63
CA GLY A 1150 -39.15 -11.91 33.14
C GLY A 1150 -38.29 -13.12 32.73
N ILE A 1151 -37.31 -12.98 31.85
CA ILE A 1151 -36.45 -14.08 31.39
C ILE A 1151 -35.03 -13.99 32.02
N ILE A 1152 -34.63 -12.80 32.49
CA ILE A 1152 -33.23 -12.48 32.89
C ILE A 1152 -33.08 -12.19 34.39
N ALA A 1153 -34.16 -12.22 35.18
CA ALA A 1153 -34.15 -11.74 36.57
C ALA A 1153 -33.38 -12.61 37.59
N ASP A 1154 -32.87 -13.78 37.19
CA ASP A 1154 -32.17 -14.75 38.07
C ASP A 1154 -30.86 -15.31 37.45
N LEU A 1155 -30.30 -14.66 36.42
CA LEU A 1155 -28.97 -15.04 35.92
C LEU A 1155 -27.92 -14.70 37.00
N PRO A 1156 -27.04 -15.64 37.42
CA PRO A 1156 -25.98 -15.34 38.38
C PRO A 1156 -25.06 -14.26 37.81
N ASP A 1157 -24.77 -13.21 38.59
CA ASP A 1157 -23.79 -12.16 38.26
C ASP A 1157 -22.41 -12.76 37.88
N ASP A 1158 -22.18 -14.00 38.30
CA ASP A 1158 -20.98 -14.79 38.18
C ASP A 1158 -20.75 -15.35 36.76
N LEU A 1159 -21.81 -15.52 35.94
CA LEU A 1159 -21.81 -16.41 34.76
C LEU A 1159 -21.74 -15.71 33.38
N ILE A 1160 -21.92 -14.38 33.32
CA ILE A 1160 -22.05 -13.65 32.03
C ILE A 1160 -20.84 -12.74 31.73
N ASN A 1161 -19.78 -12.73 32.57
CA ASN A 1161 -18.70 -11.74 32.39
C ASN A 1161 -17.34 -12.09 33.05
N ASN A 1162 -17.01 -13.36 33.33
CA ASN A 1162 -15.84 -13.66 34.18
C ASN A 1162 -14.78 -14.59 33.59
N ALA A 1163 -15.02 -15.29 32.47
CA ALA A 1163 -14.02 -16.23 31.94
C ALA A 1163 -13.28 -15.72 30.70
N ALA A 1164 -13.99 -15.04 29.78
CA ALA A 1164 -13.43 -14.56 28.51
C ALA A 1164 -13.80 -13.10 28.22
N ASP A 1165 -12.86 -12.32 27.68
CA ASP A 1165 -13.06 -10.90 27.33
C ASP A 1165 -13.68 -10.75 25.94
N PHE A 1166 -14.75 -11.52 25.67
CA PHE A 1166 -15.51 -11.45 24.42
C PHE A 1166 -16.79 -10.64 24.61
N ARG A 1167 -17.33 -10.10 23.50
CA ARG A 1167 -18.60 -9.37 23.54
C ARG A 1167 -19.74 -10.32 23.96
N PRO A 1168 -20.50 -10.04 25.03
CA PRO A 1168 -21.59 -10.91 25.47
C PRO A 1168 -22.64 -11.16 24.39
N GLY A 1169 -23.18 -12.38 24.34
CA GLY A 1169 -24.24 -12.77 23.40
C GLY A 1169 -23.75 -13.05 21.97
N THR A 1170 -22.44 -13.23 21.78
CA THR A 1170 -21.82 -13.57 20.50
C THR A 1170 -21.34 -15.02 20.46
N GLN A 1171 -21.00 -15.51 19.26
CA GLN A 1171 -20.55 -16.89 19.07
C GLN A 1171 -19.19 -17.20 19.73
N GLN A 1172 -18.26 -16.24 19.78
CA GLN A 1172 -16.96 -16.44 20.44
C GLN A 1172 -17.13 -16.52 21.94
N ASP A 1173 -17.96 -15.64 22.50
CA ASP A 1173 -18.34 -15.64 23.92
C ASP A 1173 -18.99 -16.96 24.33
N ALA A 1174 -20.01 -17.41 23.59
CA ALA A 1174 -20.70 -18.68 23.85
C ALA A 1174 -19.74 -19.89 23.85
N PHE A 1175 -18.82 -19.94 22.89
CA PHE A 1175 -17.87 -21.03 22.79
C PHE A 1175 -16.80 -20.98 23.88
N ALA A 1176 -16.24 -19.80 24.18
CA ALA A 1176 -15.22 -19.63 25.20
C ALA A 1176 -15.75 -19.91 26.62
N GLU A 1177 -16.93 -19.39 26.96
CA GLU A 1177 -17.58 -19.65 28.24
C GLU A 1177 -17.93 -21.14 28.40
N TYR A 1178 -18.35 -21.81 27.33
CA TYR A 1178 -18.60 -23.26 27.34
C TYR A 1178 -17.32 -24.05 27.62
N LEU A 1179 -16.23 -23.75 26.92
CA LEU A 1179 -14.93 -24.39 27.17
C LEU A 1179 -14.47 -24.17 28.61
N TYR A 1180 -14.64 -22.96 29.13
CA TYR A 1180 -14.23 -22.60 30.49
C TYR A 1180 -15.05 -23.30 31.56
N GLU A 1181 -16.38 -23.37 31.43
CA GLU A 1181 -17.23 -24.05 32.41
C GLU A 1181 -16.95 -25.56 32.44
N PHE A 1182 -16.95 -26.20 31.26
CA PHE A 1182 -16.84 -27.65 31.17
C PHE A 1182 -15.42 -28.19 31.38
N SER A 1183 -14.39 -27.33 31.32
CA SER A 1183 -13.04 -27.69 31.77
C SER A 1183 -12.89 -27.75 33.30
N ARG A 1184 -13.81 -27.13 34.07
CA ARG A 1184 -13.77 -27.10 35.56
C ARG A 1184 -14.62 -28.17 36.25
N MET A 1185 -15.50 -28.86 35.51
CA MET A 1185 -16.40 -29.88 36.08
C MET A 1185 -15.73 -31.25 36.34
N GLY A 1186 -14.43 -31.39 36.06
CA GLY A 1186 -13.59 -32.50 36.51
C GLY A 1186 -13.28 -32.39 38.01
N THR A 1187 -14.08 -33.04 38.84
CA THR A 1187 -14.05 -32.90 40.31
C THR A 1187 -12.76 -33.39 40.99
N ASP A 1188 -12.23 -32.59 41.93
CA ASP A 1188 -11.41 -32.96 43.09
C ASP A 1188 -10.27 -34.00 42.86
N ASP A 1189 -9.18 -33.65 42.18
CA ASP A 1189 -7.80 -33.89 42.64
C ASP A 1189 -6.79 -33.30 41.62
N THR A 1190 -5.59 -33.02 42.10
CA THR A 1190 -4.43 -32.46 41.40
C THR A 1190 -4.18 -32.97 39.96
N SER A 1191 -3.78 -32.03 39.08
CA SER A 1191 -3.20 -32.15 37.72
C SER A 1191 -4.06 -32.82 36.65
N ASP A 1192 -4.38 -32.04 35.61
CA ASP A 1192 -4.99 -32.39 34.31
C ASP A 1192 -6.50 -32.10 34.14
N ASP A 1193 -6.83 -30.80 34.10
CA ASP A 1193 -8.13 -30.28 33.61
C ASP A 1193 -8.19 -30.40 32.07
N VAL A 1194 -8.90 -31.41 31.56
CA VAL A 1194 -9.05 -31.71 30.12
C VAL A 1194 -10.50 -31.50 29.70
N PHE A 1195 -10.74 -30.69 28.68
CA PHE A 1195 -12.01 -30.70 27.94
C PHE A 1195 -12.01 -31.93 27.01
N VAL A 1196 -12.88 -32.89 27.27
CA VAL A 1196 -12.94 -34.14 26.49
C VAL A 1196 -13.80 -33.92 25.25
N GLY A 1197 -13.22 -33.27 24.23
CA GLY A 1197 -13.75 -33.36 22.87
C GLY A 1197 -13.63 -34.80 22.35
N HIS A 1198 -14.47 -35.21 21.41
CA HIS A 1198 -14.32 -36.50 20.73
C HIS A 1198 -13.31 -36.40 19.58
N ALA A 1199 -12.62 -37.51 19.29
CA ALA A 1199 -11.79 -37.60 18.11
C ALA A 1199 -12.65 -37.44 16.85
N ASP A 1200 -12.14 -36.70 15.87
CA ASP A 1200 -12.82 -36.53 14.59
C ASP A 1200 -12.98 -37.87 13.87
N THR A 1201 -14.14 -38.08 13.25
CA THR A 1201 -14.49 -39.33 12.58
C THR A 1201 -14.59 -39.14 11.06
N PRO A 1202 -14.28 -40.17 10.26
CA PRO A 1202 -14.60 -40.14 8.85
C PRO A 1202 -16.12 -40.27 8.64
N ARG A 1203 -16.64 -39.75 7.52
CA ARG A 1203 -18.09 -39.70 7.19
C ARG A 1203 -18.87 -41.02 7.28
N GLU A 1204 -18.18 -42.15 7.18
CA GLU A 1204 -18.79 -43.47 7.37
C GLU A 1204 -19.15 -43.76 8.83
N LEU A 1205 -18.64 -42.95 9.77
CA LEU A 1205 -18.78 -43.07 11.22
C LEU A 1205 -19.52 -41.87 11.86
N ASP A 1206 -19.79 -40.78 11.13
CA ASP A 1206 -20.60 -39.63 11.57
C ASP A 1206 -21.98 -40.01 12.16
N GLU A 1207 -22.32 -39.47 13.32
CA GLU A 1207 -23.51 -39.88 14.08
C GLU A 1207 -24.63 -38.83 14.04
N ARG A 1208 -24.30 -37.53 14.03
CA ARG A 1208 -25.28 -36.43 13.98
C ARG A 1208 -25.64 -36.04 12.55
N ILE A 1209 -24.70 -36.09 11.61
CA ILE A 1209 -24.91 -35.75 10.19
C ILE A 1209 -24.57 -36.96 9.32
N GLN A 1210 -25.57 -37.79 9.02
CA GLN A 1210 -25.37 -39.03 8.28
C GLN A 1210 -25.60 -38.86 6.77
N ILE A 1211 -24.57 -39.13 5.97
CA ILE A 1211 -24.66 -39.14 4.50
C ILE A 1211 -24.87 -40.58 4.02
N LEU A 1212 -26.10 -40.90 3.59
CA LEU A 1212 -26.52 -42.28 3.27
C LEU A 1212 -25.83 -42.91 2.06
N SER A 1213 -25.08 -42.14 1.27
CA SER A 1213 -24.23 -42.70 0.21
C SER A 1213 -22.94 -43.35 0.71
N TYR A 1214 -22.57 -43.11 1.97
CA TYR A 1214 -21.32 -43.59 2.59
C TYR A 1214 -21.57 -44.58 3.74
N ARG A 1215 -22.84 -44.86 4.05
CA ARG A 1215 -23.25 -45.71 5.18
C ARG A 1215 -24.37 -46.65 4.78
N ASP A 1216 -24.38 -47.84 5.38
CA ASP A 1216 -25.43 -48.84 5.18
C ASP A 1216 -26.58 -48.74 6.21
N ASP A 1217 -26.38 -47.92 7.26
CA ASP A 1217 -27.33 -47.65 8.34
C ASP A 1217 -27.88 -46.21 8.27
N SER A 1218 -28.95 -45.95 9.01
CA SER A 1218 -29.50 -44.59 9.17
C SER A 1218 -30.06 -44.39 10.57
N LEU A 1219 -30.33 -43.13 10.93
CA LEU A 1219 -31.06 -42.75 12.16
C LEU A 1219 -32.40 -43.49 12.36
N ALA A 1220 -32.97 -44.13 11.33
CA ALA A 1220 -34.16 -44.96 11.45
C ALA A 1220 -33.91 -46.30 12.18
N GLU A 1221 -32.66 -46.78 12.20
CA GLU A 1221 -32.27 -48.12 12.66
C GLU A 1221 -31.57 -48.12 14.02
N ILE A 1222 -31.21 -46.94 14.54
CA ILE A 1222 -30.53 -46.72 15.82
C ILE A 1222 -31.60 -46.58 16.91
N VAL A 1223 -31.69 -47.55 17.83
CA VAL A 1223 -32.67 -47.62 18.94
C VAL A 1223 -31.97 -47.65 20.29
#